data_AF-A0AAJ0LXI3-F1
#
_entry.id   AF-A0AAJ0LXI3-F1
#
_cell.length_a   1.000
_cell.length_b   1.000
_cell.length_c   1.000
_cell.angle_alpha   90.00
_cell.angle_beta   90.00
_cell.angle_gamma   90.00
#
_symmetry.space_group_name_H-M   'P 1'
#
loop_
_entity.id
_entity.type
_entity.pdbx_description
1 polymer ?
#
loop_
_entity_poly.entity_id
_entity_poly.type
_entity_poly.pdbx_seq_one_letter_code
_entity_poly.pdbx_strand_id
1 'polypeptide(L)'
;MRRAALLPNRPSRRLLGHGSNIYAYCNVRTRQVLYSLTRSLDSYQSLKQLPPLGPNTVPPKLRKDLWKPLYTVTIPRVPNAFPALSAGGSEATPLQNAQGLDAFSKLREYRRLHELYWEPTEELSRKYSKAEIEKLDEAYEKRGGSKKESVYDIIKREKKKLRRGIVMDQKANSVADLATVLLTQERDGEVRYERQLEERRDGRRREVVKMLRYAREVEDNGLEFLDGEIEERNMVITKMKGDKAAEQDGPSRTQMKQELHVMRKRRQAMAWASEEVKRVLKRLAASHAYVRRMREEEGLLVLPADRGDMVAEAEAMFRALESRWPSLEQYRESAEELDREAEGISAETSPGENHSELVGSMERAASRRVEIQVADKEIGVLDASAEQISRTRKMYARLEAELRKKRREMKDSETRSNRDAHDWALLRQMKMLRLKLEALEHLFTTRGVGPQAHPLLHIRRGLGKASEVGVAQKGDVEATTDAATTSSEPAESLRDLEDTDPDASPLSPFPAFHELLRSFPHPTTDSHTLLRHDKLRHKLRWLNAPVFRMEGVKVQWANILDAEFAQEWPEGVEHEYMGLTRHTAKHPKYKAKMTVLETKPWLEERAIARGEIEVEEVDEDEADVEVGKADAEAVALAKREGRKAKKALEAEERKKVVEGLALQMVGKLQEPEMRVFKTRDEVRRRRKQDRDRRATMQARAVAEEEGRGDDAGMDL
;
A
#
# COMPACT_ATOMS: atom_id res chain seq x y z
N MET A 1 -41.77 -12.65 48.06
CA MET A 1 -41.40 -11.79 46.92
C MET A 1 -39.93 -11.37 47.04
N ARG A 2 -39.01 -12.09 46.39
CA ARG A 2 -37.58 -11.72 46.36
C ARG A 2 -37.31 -10.92 45.08
N ARG A 3 -37.00 -9.63 45.22
CA ARG A 3 -36.48 -8.77 44.14
C ARG A 3 -35.15 -9.33 43.66
N ALA A 4 -35.15 -10.02 42.51
CA ALA A 4 -33.94 -10.38 41.80
C ALA A 4 -33.28 -9.08 41.28
N ALA A 5 -32.15 -8.71 41.88
CA ALA A 5 -31.34 -7.61 41.41
C ALA A 5 -30.89 -7.89 39.97
N LEU A 6 -31.37 -7.06 39.04
CA LEU A 6 -30.92 -6.98 37.65
C LEU A 6 -29.45 -6.56 37.65
N LEU A 7 -28.54 -7.53 37.78
CA LEU A 7 -27.14 -7.29 37.48
C LEU A 7 -27.05 -6.83 36.02
N PRO A 8 -26.34 -5.72 35.71
CA PRO A 8 -26.18 -5.25 34.34
C PRO A 8 -25.59 -6.40 33.52
N ASN A 9 -26.28 -6.72 32.42
CA ASN A 9 -25.90 -7.72 31.42
C ASN A 9 -24.38 -7.69 31.22
N ARG A 10 -23.64 -8.63 31.84
CA ARG A 10 -22.21 -8.79 31.57
C ARG A 10 -22.12 -9.02 30.06
N PRO A 11 -21.39 -8.19 29.29
CA PRO A 11 -21.23 -8.43 27.87
C PRO A 11 -20.73 -9.86 27.72
N SER A 12 -21.50 -10.67 26.99
CA SER A 12 -21.26 -12.11 26.85
C SER A 12 -19.76 -12.32 26.63
N ARG A 13 -19.09 -13.10 27.49
CA ARG A 13 -17.66 -13.47 27.38
C ARG A 13 -17.22 -13.86 25.97
N ARG A 14 -18.18 -14.26 25.13
CA ARG A 14 -18.05 -14.45 23.69
C ARG A 14 -17.33 -13.27 23.03
N LEU A 15 -17.69 -12.01 23.28
CA LEU A 15 -17.17 -10.84 22.54
C LEU A 15 -15.66 -10.61 22.67
N LEU A 16 -15.02 -11.05 23.77
CA LEU A 16 -13.58 -10.90 23.97
C LEU A 16 -12.80 -11.86 23.04
N GLY A 17 -12.48 -11.39 21.84
CA GLY A 17 -11.70 -12.13 20.84
C GLY A 17 -12.43 -12.43 19.54
N HIS A 18 -13.67 -11.98 19.36
CA HIS A 18 -14.35 -12.09 18.05
C HIS A 18 -13.56 -11.37 16.97
N GLY A 19 -13.20 -12.07 15.90
CA GLY A 19 -12.39 -11.54 14.79
C GLY A 19 -10.87 -11.69 14.96
N SER A 20 -10.38 -12.20 16.09
CA SER A 20 -8.95 -12.57 16.21
C SER A 20 -8.60 -13.80 15.38
N ASN A 21 -9.56 -14.72 15.23
CA ASN A 21 -9.39 -15.97 14.50
C ASN A 21 -10.58 -16.17 13.55
N ILE A 22 -10.28 -16.62 12.35
CA ILE A 22 -11.27 -16.99 11.33
C ILE A 22 -11.05 -18.47 11.02
N TYR A 23 -12.10 -19.26 11.08
CA TYR A 23 -12.07 -20.70 10.81
C TYR A 23 -12.85 -21.00 9.54
N ALA A 24 -12.21 -21.65 8.57
CA ALA A 24 -12.88 -22.19 7.40
C ALA A 24 -13.02 -23.71 7.54
N TYR A 25 -14.18 -24.24 7.17
CA TYR A 25 -14.48 -25.67 7.17
C TYR A 25 -14.90 -26.10 5.78
N CYS A 26 -14.36 -27.20 5.30
CA CYS A 26 -14.69 -27.78 4.01
C CYS A 26 -15.49 -29.08 4.21
N ASN A 27 -16.53 -29.26 3.40
CA ASN A 27 -17.25 -30.52 3.30
C ASN A 27 -16.41 -31.54 2.51
N VAL A 28 -16.11 -32.69 3.11
CA VAL A 28 -15.24 -33.71 2.50
C VAL A 28 -15.80 -34.26 1.18
N ARG A 29 -17.14 -34.28 1.01
CA ARG A 29 -17.79 -34.84 -0.18
C ARG A 29 -18.11 -33.76 -1.22
N THR A 30 -18.77 -32.68 -0.80
CA THR A 30 -19.26 -31.66 -1.73
C THR A 30 -18.28 -30.52 -1.96
N ARG A 31 -17.18 -30.46 -1.19
CA ARG A 31 -16.18 -29.38 -1.21
C ARG A 31 -16.72 -27.97 -0.95
N GLN A 32 -17.95 -27.87 -0.47
CA GLN A 32 -18.52 -26.61 0.03
C GLN A 32 -17.71 -26.12 1.22
N VAL A 33 -17.50 -24.81 1.30
CA VAL A 33 -16.75 -24.18 2.40
C VAL A 33 -17.73 -23.43 3.32
N LEU A 34 -17.46 -23.35 4.62
CA LEU A 34 -18.20 -22.59 5.61
C LEU A 34 -17.23 -21.77 6.45
N TYR A 35 -17.55 -20.50 6.69
CA TYR A 35 -16.73 -19.63 7.53
C TYR A 35 -17.34 -19.49 8.92
N SER A 36 -16.51 -19.42 9.95
CA SER A 36 -16.94 -19.18 11.32
C SER A 36 -15.90 -18.34 12.07
N LEU A 37 -16.36 -17.43 12.93
CA LEU A 37 -15.50 -16.74 13.91
C LEU A 37 -15.22 -17.59 15.15
N THR A 38 -15.88 -18.74 15.26
CA THR A 38 -15.75 -19.66 16.39
C THR A 38 -15.19 -21.01 15.92
N ARG A 39 -14.44 -21.64 16.81
CA ARG A 39 -13.78 -22.94 16.59
C ARG A 39 -14.76 -24.11 16.42
N SER A 40 -16.03 -23.91 16.76
CA SER A 40 -17.09 -24.90 16.54
C SER A 40 -18.07 -24.34 15.54
N LEU A 41 -18.45 -25.12 14.53
CA LEU A 41 -19.53 -24.73 13.61
C LEU A 41 -20.87 -24.72 14.38
N ASP A 42 -21.53 -23.56 14.41
CA ASP A 42 -22.91 -23.46 14.86
C ASP A 42 -23.83 -23.86 13.71
N SER A 43 -24.58 -24.95 13.88
CA SER A 43 -25.45 -25.48 12.82
C SER A 43 -26.44 -24.42 12.31
N TYR A 44 -27.00 -23.58 13.18
CA TYR A 44 -28.03 -22.62 12.73
C TYR A 44 -27.45 -21.47 11.91
N GLN A 45 -26.33 -20.89 12.34
CA GLN A 45 -25.70 -19.78 11.63
C GLN A 45 -24.97 -20.23 10.37
N SER A 46 -24.30 -21.38 10.43
CA SER A 46 -23.52 -21.90 9.32
C SER A 46 -24.39 -22.42 8.18
N LEU A 47 -25.56 -23.02 8.46
CA LEU A 47 -26.49 -23.45 7.41
C LEU A 47 -27.01 -22.28 6.55
N LYS A 48 -27.12 -21.07 7.11
CA LYS A 48 -27.53 -19.86 6.36
C LYS A 48 -26.52 -19.43 5.30
N GLN A 49 -25.29 -19.95 5.34
CA GLN A 49 -24.29 -19.67 4.33
C GLN A 49 -24.41 -20.58 3.12
N LEU A 50 -25.17 -21.69 3.20
CA LEU A 50 -25.35 -22.61 2.07
C LEU A 50 -26.52 -22.15 1.19
N PRO A 51 -26.30 -21.89 -0.11
CA PRO A 51 -27.38 -21.53 -1.01
C PRO A 51 -28.27 -22.76 -1.30
N PRO A 52 -29.59 -22.57 -1.44
CA PRO A 52 -30.50 -23.64 -1.86
C PRO A 52 -30.33 -23.94 -3.36
N LEU A 53 -29.47 -24.90 -3.70
CA LEU A 53 -29.18 -25.32 -5.08
C LEU A 53 -30.14 -26.41 -5.60
N GLY A 54 -31.21 -26.70 -4.86
CA GLY A 54 -32.21 -27.73 -5.17
C GLY A 54 -32.46 -28.70 -4.01
N PRO A 55 -33.29 -29.73 -4.23
CA PRO A 55 -33.57 -30.74 -3.21
C PRO A 55 -32.29 -31.44 -2.76
N ASN A 56 -32.18 -31.72 -1.46
CA ASN A 56 -31.06 -32.42 -0.83
C ASN A 56 -29.68 -31.74 -0.96
N THR A 57 -29.64 -30.46 -1.37
CA THR A 57 -28.38 -29.71 -1.47
C THR A 57 -27.96 -29.07 -0.15
N VAL A 58 -28.94 -28.62 0.65
CA VAL A 58 -28.72 -28.09 2.00
C VAL A 58 -29.14 -29.16 3.00
N PRO A 59 -28.23 -29.69 3.82
CA PRO A 59 -28.59 -30.69 4.83
C PRO A 59 -29.42 -30.02 5.95
N PRO A 60 -30.37 -30.74 6.57
CA PRO A 60 -31.18 -30.18 7.66
C PRO A 60 -30.33 -29.86 8.92
N LYS A 61 -29.22 -30.57 9.11
CA LYS A 61 -28.28 -30.40 10.21
C LYS A 61 -26.86 -30.67 9.75
N LEU A 62 -25.90 -29.92 10.27
CA LEU A 62 -24.48 -30.16 9.99
C LEU A 62 -24.01 -31.44 10.70
N ARG A 63 -23.50 -32.38 9.89
CA ARG A 63 -22.93 -33.65 10.31
C ARG A 63 -21.43 -33.50 10.59
N LYS A 64 -20.99 -33.75 11.83
CA LYS A 64 -19.61 -33.48 12.28
C LYS A 64 -18.55 -34.23 11.47
N ASP A 65 -18.88 -35.42 10.98
CA ASP A 65 -18.02 -36.28 10.19
C ASP A 65 -17.72 -35.73 8.78
N LEU A 66 -18.67 -35.01 8.19
CA LEU A 66 -18.54 -34.48 6.82
C LEU A 66 -17.81 -33.15 6.75
N TRP A 67 -17.71 -32.42 7.86
CA TRP A 67 -17.09 -31.09 7.90
C TRP A 67 -15.74 -31.17 8.60
N LYS A 68 -14.68 -30.88 7.85
CA LYS A 68 -13.31 -30.81 8.36
C LYS A 68 -12.80 -29.37 8.29
N PRO A 69 -11.94 -28.92 9.23
CA PRO A 69 -11.31 -27.62 9.09
C PRO A 69 -10.44 -27.61 7.83
N LEU A 70 -10.54 -26.53 7.05
CA LEU A 70 -9.75 -26.29 5.85
C LEU A 70 -8.51 -25.47 6.20
N TYR A 71 -8.74 -24.28 6.76
CA TYR A 71 -7.70 -23.41 7.28
C TYR A 71 -8.20 -22.62 8.49
N THR A 72 -7.26 -22.11 9.28
CA THR A 72 -7.51 -21.16 10.37
C THR A 72 -6.59 -19.97 10.22
N VAL A 73 -7.18 -18.78 10.12
CA VAL A 73 -6.44 -17.52 10.05
C VAL A 73 -6.39 -16.93 11.45
N THR A 74 -5.18 -16.67 11.94
CA THR A 74 -4.92 -15.98 13.21
C THR A 74 -4.39 -14.60 12.88
N ILE A 75 -5.15 -13.57 13.23
CA ILE A 75 -4.75 -12.18 13.06
C ILE A 75 -4.16 -11.70 14.38
N PRO A 76 -2.91 -11.19 14.38
CA PRO A 76 -2.27 -10.78 15.60
C PRO A 76 -3.01 -9.58 16.16
N ARG A 77 -3.12 -9.56 17.49
CA ARG A 77 -3.66 -8.39 18.17
C ARG A 77 -2.60 -7.31 18.09
N VAL A 78 -2.87 -6.27 17.30
CA VAL A 78 -2.01 -5.09 17.28
C VAL A 78 -1.98 -4.54 18.71
N PRO A 79 -0.81 -4.49 19.38
CA PRO A 79 -0.70 -3.77 20.64
C PRO A 79 -1.00 -2.32 20.28
N ASN A 80 -2.15 -1.79 20.72
CA ASN A 80 -2.54 -0.42 20.41
C ASN A 80 -1.32 0.49 20.63
N ALA A 81 -0.91 1.24 19.60
CA ALA A 81 0.20 2.20 19.69
C ALA A 81 -0.02 3.30 20.76
N PHE A 82 -1.19 3.32 21.39
CA PHE A 82 -1.51 4.14 22.56
C PHE A 82 -2.00 3.27 23.72
N PRO A 83 -1.08 2.80 24.59
CA PRO A 83 -1.43 2.20 25.88
C PRO A 83 -2.02 3.24 26.86
N ALA A 84 -1.74 4.54 26.64
CA ALA A 84 -1.82 5.56 27.68
C ALA A 84 -3.25 6.01 28.09
N LEU A 85 -4.27 5.86 27.24
CA LEU A 85 -5.65 6.25 27.60
C LEU A 85 -6.51 5.11 28.17
N SER A 86 -5.94 3.90 28.30
CA SER A 86 -6.64 2.70 28.78
C SER A 86 -6.24 2.36 30.23
N ALA A 87 -5.95 3.35 31.07
CA ALA A 87 -5.53 3.14 32.46
C ALA A 87 -6.65 2.55 33.35
N GLY A 88 -7.89 2.49 32.87
CA GLY A 88 -9.01 1.84 33.56
C GLY A 88 -9.45 0.54 32.91
N GLY A 89 -8.82 -0.58 33.26
CA GLY A 89 -9.41 -1.92 33.22
C GLY A 89 -9.76 -2.56 31.86
N SER A 90 -8.93 -3.51 31.43
CA SER A 90 -9.30 -4.84 30.86
C SER A 90 -10.31 -5.00 29.71
N GLU A 91 -10.99 -3.99 29.20
CA GLU A 91 -11.93 -4.16 28.09
C GLU A 91 -11.19 -4.05 26.76
N ALA A 92 -10.97 -5.20 26.12
CA ALA A 92 -10.50 -5.26 24.74
C ALA A 92 -11.41 -4.39 23.87
N THR A 93 -10.89 -3.28 23.36
CA THR A 93 -11.65 -2.35 22.53
C THR A 93 -12.10 -3.08 21.26
N PRO A 94 -13.38 -2.94 20.84
CA PRO A 94 -13.92 -3.61 19.64
C PRO A 94 -13.11 -3.38 18.35
N LEU A 95 -12.32 -2.30 18.33
CA LEU A 95 -11.45 -1.92 17.23
C LEU A 95 -10.31 -2.91 16.99
N GLN A 96 -9.82 -3.61 18.01
CA GLN A 96 -8.62 -4.45 17.87
C GLN A 96 -8.78 -5.64 16.92
N ASN A 97 -10.02 -6.11 16.74
CA ASN A 97 -10.31 -7.24 15.85
C ASN A 97 -11.04 -6.79 14.57
N ALA A 98 -11.02 -5.49 14.25
CA ALA A 98 -11.73 -4.98 13.08
C ALA A 98 -11.20 -5.58 11.77
N GLN A 99 -9.89 -5.82 11.67
CA GLN A 99 -9.28 -6.44 10.49
C GLN A 99 -9.86 -7.83 10.21
N GLY A 100 -10.00 -8.67 11.23
CA GLY A 100 -10.56 -10.01 11.04
C GLY A 100 -12.07 -10.03 10.84
N LEU A 101 -12.81 -9.08 11.43
CA LEU A 101 -14.24 -8.91 11.15
C LEU A 101 -14.48 -8.43 9.72
N ASP A 102 -13.66 -7.51 9.22
CA ASP A 102 -13.66 -7.05 7.83
C ASP A 102 -13.34 -8.20 6.88
N ALA A 103 -12.26 -8.95 7.15
CA ALA A 103 -11.86 -10.11 6.35
C ALA A 103 -12.96 -11.18 6.31
N PHE A 104 -13.55 -11.51 7.46
CA PHE A 104 -14.66 -12.46 7.54
C PHE A 104 -15.89 -12.00 6.74
N SER A 105 -16.19 -10.70 6.76
CA SER A 105 -17.31 -10.14 6.00
C SER A 105 -17.04 -10.25 4.49
N LYS A 106 -15.86 -9.83 4.04
CA LYS A 106 -15.43 -9.92 2.63
C LYS A 106 -15.38 -11.36 2.12
N LEU A 107 -14.86 -12.32 2.90
CA LEU A 107 -14.87 -13.74 2.55
C LEU A 107 -16.29 -14.29 2.30
N ARG A 108 -17.26 -13.85 3.10
CA ARG A 108 -18.66 -14.25 2.92
C ARG A 108 -19.30 -13.58 1.72
N GLU A 109 -18.92 -12.35 1.41
CA GLU A 109 -19.34 -11.64 0.22
C GLU A 109 -18.78 -12.30 -1.05
N TYR A 110 -17.47 -12.58 -1.11
CA TYR A 110 -16.85 -13.26 -2.26
C TYR A 110 -17.44 -14.64 -2.50
N ARG A 111 -17.62 -15.45 -1.46
CA ARG A 111 -18.34 -16.72 -1.59
C ARG A 111 -19.73 -16.54 -2.19
N ARG A 112 -20.51 -15.56 -1.71
CA ARG A 112 -21.85 -15.29 -2.25
C ARG A 112 -21.77 -14.86 -3.72
N LEU A 113 -20.73 -14.12 -4.10
CA LEU A 113 -20.48 -13.76 -5.50
C LEU A 113 -20.15 -15.00 -6.34
N HIS A 114 -19.26 -15.89 -5.89
CA HIS A 114 -18.96 -17.15 -6.59
C HIS A 114 -20.19 -18.06 -6.76
N GLU A 115 -21.15 -17.98 -5.86
CA GLU A 115 -22.41 -18.73 -5.95
C GLU A 115 -23.41 -18.10 -6.93
N LEU A 116 -23.44 -16.77 -7.06
CA LEU A 116 -24.44 -16.01 -7.83
C LEU A 116 -23.95 -15.58 -9.22
N TYR A 117 -22.69 -15.18 -9.33
CA TYR A 117 -22.06 -14.56 -10.49
C TYR A 117 -20.83 -15.37 -10.90
N TRP A 118 -21.07 -16.56 -11.44
CA TRP A 118 -20.02 -17.41 -12.00
C TRP A 118 -20.28 -17.63 -13.48
N GLU A 119 -19.20 -17.78 -14.23
CA GLU A 119 -19.25 -18.02 -15.66
C GLU A 119 -19.35 -19.53 -15.93
N PRO A 120 -20.32 -19.98 -16.76
CA PRO A 120 -20.41 -21.37 -17.16
C PRO A 120 -19.10 -21.88 -17.76
N THR A 121 -18.55 -22.94 -17.17
CA THR A 121 -17.41 -23.66 -17.75
C THR A 121 -17.75 -24.09 -19.18
N GLU A 122 -16.73 -24.17 -20.04
CA GLU A 122 -16.87 -24.60 -21.43
C GLU A 122 -17.65 -25.91 -21.56
N GLU A 123 -17.42 -26.87 -20.65
CA GLU A 123 -18.17 -28.14 -20.60
C GLU A 123 -19.69 -27.95 -20.42
N LEU A 124 -20.09 -26.97 -19.60
CA LEU A 124 -21.49 -26.69 -19.35
C LEU A 124 -22.13 -25.95 -20.53
N SER A 125 -21.36 -25.05 -21.15
CA SER A 125 -21.76 -24.27 -22.32
C SER A 125 -21.81 -25.13 -23.60
N ARG A 126 -20.92 -26.12 -23.72
CA ARG A 126 -20.80 -27.03 -24.87
C ARG A 126 -22.16 -27.69 -25.17
N LYS A 127 -22.55 -27.63 -26.44
CA LYS A 127 -23.71 -28.35 -26.95
C LYS A 127 -23.33 -29.83 -27.11
N TYR A 128 -24.25 -30.73 -26.77
CA TYR A 128 -24.05 -32.15 -27.01
C TYR A 128 -24.03 -32.41 -28.52
N SER A 129 -23.11 -33.26 -28.96
CA SER A 129 -23.03 -33.68 -30.37
C SER A 129 -24.19 -34.60 -30.72
N LYS A 130 -24.61 -34.63 -31.99
CA LYS A 130 -25.68 -35.53 -32.46
C LYS A 130 -25.39 -37.00 -32.11
N ALA A 131 -24.14 -37.42 -32.27
CA ALA A 131 -23.70 -38.77 -31.93
C ALA A 131 -23.74 -39.05 -30.41
N GLU A 132 -23.53 -38.03 -29.56
CA GLU A 132 -23.66 -38.18 -28.11
C GLU A 132 -25.13 -38.29 -27.71
N ILE A 133 -26.01 -37.53 -28.38
CA ILE A 133 -27.46 -37.57 -28.18
C ILE A 133 -28.00 -38.95 -28.57
N GLU A 134 -27.62 -39.47 -29.74
CA GLU A 134 -28.02 -40.80 -30.21
C GLU A 134 -27.57 -41.91 -29.25
N LYS A 135 -26.31 -41.86 -28.77
CA LYS A 135 -25.82 -42.81 -27.76
C LYS A 135 -26.61 -42.75 -26.44
N LEU A 136 -26.98 -41.54 -26.00
CA LEU A 136 -27.81 -41.37 -24.80
C LEU A 136 -29.23 -41.88 -25.02
N ASP A 137 -29.78 -41.72 -26.24
CA ASP A 137 -31.08 -42.25 -26.63
C ASP A 137 -31.09 -43.78 -26.60
N GLU A 138 -30.14 -44.42 -27.28
CA GLU A 138 -30.00 -45.88 -27.26
C GLU A 138 -29.81 -46.41 -25.83
N ALA A 139 -28.99 -45.75 -25.01
CA ALA A 139 -28.76 -46.15 -23.62
C ALA A 139 -30.03 -45.97 -22.76
N TYR A 140 -30.86 -44.98 -23.08
CA TYR A 140 -32.13 -44.73 -22.42
C TYR A 140 -33.19 -45.77 -22.81
N GLU A 141 -33.31 -46.10 -24.09
CA GLU A 141 -34.20 -47.16 -24.58
C GLU A 141 -33.82 -48.52 -23.99
N LYS A 142 -32.52 -48.86 -23.96
CA LYS A 142 -32.01 -50.12 -23.36
C LYS A 142 -32.36 -50.28 -21.88
N ARG A 143 -32.51 -49.18 -21.13
CA ARG A 143 -32.94 -49.21 -19.71
C ARG A 143 -34.46 -49.36 -19.54
N GLY A 144 -35.22 -49.50 -20.63
CA GLY A 144 -36.67 -49.57 -20.60
C GLY A 144 -37.31 -48.21 -20.35
N GLY A 145 -36.77 -47.16 -21.00
CA GLY A 145 -37.09 -45.74 -20.81
C GLY A 145 -38.56 -45.42 -20.47
N SER A 146 -38.75 -44.40 -19.64
CA SER A 146 -40.08 -43.87 -19.32
C SER A 146 -40.68 -43.16 -20.53
N LYS A 147 -41.93 -43.48 -20.89
CA LYS A 147 -42.67 -42.79 -21.96
C LYS A 147 -42.81 -41.28 -21.74
N LYS A 148 -42.50 -40.76 -20.54
CA LYS A 148 -42.65 -39.36 -20.15
C LYS A 148 -41.35 -38.55 -20.12
N GLU A 149 -40.18 -39.18 -20.19
CA GLU A 149 -38.90 -38.45 -20.21
C GLU A 149 -38.24 -38.58 -21.59
N SER A 150 -37.73 -37.46 -22.10
CA SER A 150 -36.93 -37.42 -23.34
C SER A 150 -35.43 -37.42 -23.01
N VAL A 151 -34.58 -37.80 -23.97
CA VAL A 151 -33.11 -37.68 -23.86
C VAL A 151 -32.68 -36.26 -23.50
N TYR A 152 -33.38 -35.25 -24.00
CA TYR A 152 -33.10 -33.85 -23.66
C TYR A 152 -33.31 -33.55 -22.16
N ASP A 153 -34.23 -34.25 -21.48
CA ASP A 153 -34.42 -34.11 -20.03
C ASP A 153 -33.27 -34.74 -19.24
N ILE A 154 -32.69 -35.82 -19.76
CA ILE A 154 -31.50 -36.47 -19.19
C ILE A 154 -30.31 -35.51 -19.33
N ILE A 155 -30.07 -34.99 -20.52
CA ILE A 155 -29.02 -34.00 -20.80
C ILE A 155 -29.19 -32.77 -19.88
N LYS A 156 -30.41 -32.26 -19.75
CA LYS A 156 -30.74 -31.13 -18.86
C LYS A 156 -30.44 -31.48 -17.40
N ARG A 157 -30.73 -32.70 -16.95
CA ARG A 157 -30.44 -33.18 -15.59
C ARG A 157 -28.95 -33.33 -15.34
N GLU A 158 -28.19 -33.83 -16.32
CA GLU A 158 -26.73 -33.96 -16.26
C GLU A 158 -26.07 -32.59 -16.21
N LYS A 159 -26.43 -31.65 -17.11
CA LYS A 159 -25.97 -30.26 -17.04
C LYS A 159 -26.34 -29.60 -15.72
N LYS A 160 -27.55 -29.82 -15.20
CA LYS A 160 -27.96 -29.32 -13.87
C LYS A 160 -27.12 -29.94 -12.74
N LYS A 161 -26.77 -31.22 -12.83
CA LYS A 161 -25.90 -31.91 -11.86
C LYS A 161 -24.49 -31.36 -11.91
N LEU A 162 -23.93 -31.16 -13.11
CA LEU A 162 -22.61 -30.57 -13.33
C LEU A 162 -22.56 -29.15 -12.78
N ARG A 163 -23.55 -28.31 -13.13
CA ARG A 163 -23.72 -26.96 -12.58
C ARG A 163 -23.72 -26.97 -11.05
N ARG A 164 -24.51 -27.86 -10.43
CA ARG A 164 -24.53 -27.95 -8.96
C ARG A 164 -23.16 -28.37 -8.41
N GLY A 165 -22.47 -29.30 -9.06
CA GLY A 165 -21.12 -29.71 -8.66
C GLY A 165 -20.13 -28.55 -8.68
N ILE A 166 -20.08 -27.81 -9.77
CA ILE A 166 -19.21 -26.63 -9.94
C ILE A 166 -19.53 -25.57 -8.87
N VAL A 167 -20.81 -25.22 -8.70
CA VAL A 167 -21.19 -24.20 -7.70
C VAL A 167 -20.97 -24.67 -6.26
N MET A 168 -20.99 -25.98 -5.99
CA MET A 168 -20.70 -26.52 -4.67
C MET A 168 -19.20 -26.57 -4.37
N ASP A 169 -18.35 -26.78 -5.36
CA ASP A 169 -16.89 -26.85 -5.18
C ASP A 169 -16.31 -25.45 -4.98
N GLN A 170 -16.32 -24.99 -3.74
CA GLN A 170 -15.83 -23.68 -3.33
C GLN A 170 -14.46 -23.74 -2.65
N LYS A 171 -13.79 -24.92 -2.68
CA LYS A 171 -12.55 -25.12 -1.92
C LYS A 171 -11.43 -24.22 -2.45
N ALA A 172 -11.12 -24.31 -3.75
CA ALA A 172 -10.07 -23.50 -4.37
C ALA A 172 -10.40 -22.00 -4.29
N ASN A 173 -11.63 -21.62 -4.64
CA ASN A 173 -12.12 -20.24 -4.57
C ASN A 173 -11.94 -19.65 -3.16
N SER A 174 -12.29 -20.40 -2.11
CA SER A 174 -12.14 -19.90 -0.73
C SER A 174 -10.71 -19.60 -0.29
N VAL A 175 -9.73 -20.24 -0.93
CA VAL A 175 -8.30 -20.00 -0.68
C VAL A 175 -7.83 -18.78 -1.46
N ALA A 176 -8.18 -18.69 -2.75
CA ALA A 176 -7.91 -17.52 -3.57
C ALA A 176 -8.57 -16.24 -3.00
N ASP A 177 -9.81 -16.35 -2.50
CA ASP A 177 -10.55 -15.27 -1.85
C ASP A 177 -9.83 -14.80 -0.59
N LEU A 178 -9.29 -15.73 0.21
CA LEU A 178 -8.54 -15.36 1.42
C LEU A 178 -7.30 -14.54 1.06
N ALA A 179 -6.52 -15.01 0.09
CA ALA A 179 -5.34 -14.27 -0.37
C ALA A 179 -5.72 -12.89 -0.90
N THR A 180 -6.76 -12.81 -1.74
CA THR A 180 -7.30 -11.56 -2.30
C THR A 180 -7.74 -10.57 -1.21
N VAL A 181 -8.45 -11.07 -0.18
CA VAL A 181 -8.88 -10.26 0.97
C VAL A 181 -7.69 -9.69 1.71
N LEU A 182 -6.66 -10.48 1.96
CA LEU A 182 -5.46 -10.04 2.69
C LEU A 182 -4.64 -9.04 1.88
N LEU A 183 -4.42 -9.27 0.59
CA LEU A 183 -3.76 -8.31 -0.32
C LEU A 183 -4.52 -6.97 -0.37
N THR A 184 -5.85 -7.02 -0.47
CA THR A 184 -6.68 -5.81 -0.46
C THR A 184 -6.57 -5.08 0.88
N GLN A 185 -6.55 -5.81 2.00
CA GLN A 185 -6.39 -5.22 3.32
C GLN A 185 -5.02 -4.58 3.53
N GLU A 186 -3.97 -5.13 2.95
CA GLU A 186 -2.61 -4.58 3.03
C GLU A 186 -2.55 -3.23 2.31
N ARG A 187 -2.98 -3.22 1.04
CA ARG A 187 -3.08 -1.99 0.24
C ARG A 187 -3.97 -0.93 0.89
N ASP A 188 -5.15 -1.31 1.36
CA ASP A 188 -6.05 -0.39 2.09
C ASP A 188 -5.42 0.09 3.41
N GLY A 189 -4.64 -0.77 4.06
CA GLY A 189 -3.92 -0.48 5.29
C GLY A 189 -2.85 0.59 5.08
N GLU A 190 -2.02 0.45 4.06
CA GLU A 190 -0.97 1.41 3.69
C GLU A 190 -1.54 2.80 3.40
N VAL A 191 -2.52 2.87 2.49
CA VAL A 191 -3.17 4.15 2.13
C VAL A 191 -3.81 4.81 3.35
N ARG A 192 -4.45 4.02 4.23
CA ARG A 192 -5.02 4.55 5.47
C ARG A 192 -3.94 5.01 6.44
N TYR A 193 -2.84 4.28 6.57
CA TYR A 193 -1.73 4.63 7.44
C TYR A 193 -1.11 5.95 7.04
N GLU A 194 -0.79 6.12 5.76
CA GLU A 194 -0.23 7.36 5.22
C GLU A 194 -1.17 8.54 5.47
N ARG A 195 -2.46 8.39 5.15
CA ARG A 195 -3.45 9.43 5.37
C ARG A 195 -3.63 9.76 6.86
N GLN A 196 -3.59 8.76 7.73
CA GLN A 196 -3.64 8.99 9.19
C GLN A 196 -2.38 9.69 9.69
N LEU A 197 -1.21 9.33 9.15
CA LEU A 197 0.07 9.94 9.51
C LEU A 197 0.12 11.41 9.07
N GLU A 198 -0.33 11.69 7.85
CA GLU A 198 -0.45 13.05 7.30
C GLU A 198 -1.42 13.88 8.14
N GLU A 199 -2.64 13.41 8.39
CA GLU A 199 -3.60 14.15 9.22
C GLU A 199 -3.10 14.36 10.66
N ARG A 200 -2.29 13.44 11.20
CA ARG A 200 -1.60 13.63 12.50
C ARG A 200 -0.51 14.69 12.39
N ARG A 201 0.29 14.69 11.32
CA ARG A 201 1.32 15.71 11.05
C ARG A 201 0.67 17.08 10.87
N ASP A 202 -0.41 17.19 10.11
CA ASP A 202 -1.14 18.44 9.91
C ASP A 202 -1.88 18.89 11.16
N GLY A 203 -2.46 17.94 11.91
CA GLY A 203 -3.00 18.20 13.24
C GLY A 203 -1.93 18.79 14.15
N ARG A 204 -0.73 18.20 14.14
CA ARG A 204 0.42 18.65 14.91
C ARG A 204 0.95 20.01 14.45
N ARG A 205 1.07 20.24 13.14
CA ARG A 205 1.49 21.53 12.58
C ARG A 205 0.53 22.65 13.00
N ARG A 206 -0.78 22.43 12.83
CA ARG A 206 -1.81 23.38 13.29
C ARG A 206 -1.74 23.63 14.80
N GLU A 207 -1.48 22.59 15.57
CA GLU A 207 -1.30 22.68 17.01
C GLU A 207 -0.09 23.55 17.38
N VAL A 208 1.06 23.31 16.74
CA VAL A 208 2.29 24.08 16.96
C VAL A 208 2.11 25.55 16.57
N VAL A 209 1.51 25.83 15.40
CA VAL A 209 1.18 27.21 14.99
C VAL A 209 0.29 27.89 16.04
N LYS A 210 -0.71 27.16 16.56
CA LYS A 210 -1.57 27.67 17.63
C LYS A 210 -0.81 27.91 18.93
N MET A 211 0.15 27.05 19.30
CA MET A 211 1.00 27.24 20.48
C MET A 211 1.89 28.48 20.33
N LEU A 212 2.53 28.66 19.19
CA LEU A 212 3.37 29.82 18.92
C LEU A 212 2.55 31.12 18.98
N ARG A 213 1.35 31.11 18.39
CA ARG A 213 0.43 32.24 18.49
C ARG A 213 0.07 32.57 19.94
N TYR A 214 -0.28 31.55 20.73
CA TYR A 214 -0.59 31.74 22.15
C TYR A 214 0.61 32.19 22.98
N ALA A 215 1.81 31.69 22.71
CA ALA A 215 3.02 32.14 23.40
C ALA A 215 3.28 33.63 23.14
N ARG A 216 3.08 34.08 21.90
CA ARG A 216 3.17 35.50 21.53
C ARG A 216 2.09 36.34 22.21
N GLU A 217 0.83 35.90 22.19
CA GLU A 217 -0.27 36.57 22.91
C GLU A 217 0.02 36.71 24.43
N VAL A 218 0.72 35.74 25.03
CA VAL A 218 1.13 35.80 26.44
C VAL A 218 2.24 36.83 26.68
N GLU A 219 3.19 36.96 25.74
CA GLU A 219 4.24 37.99 25.79
C GLU A 219 3.66 39.41 25.69
N ASP A 220 2.54 39.56 24.97
CA ASP A 220 1.78 40.81 24.84
C ASP A 220 0.80 41.06 26.02
N ASN A 221 1.08 40.53 27.21
CA ASN A 221 0.24 40.60 28.43
C ASN A 221 -1.18 40.00 28.29
N GLY A 222 -1.43 39.14 27.30
CA GLY A 222 -2.77 38.60 27.02
C GLY A 222 -3.36 37.71 28.13
N LEU A 223 -2.53 37.16 29.04
CA LEU A 223 -3.03 36.41 30.19
C LEU A 223 -3.71 37.29 31.24
N GLU A 224 -3.15 38.47 31.53
CA GLU A 224 -3.71 39.40 32.52
C GLU A 224 -5.07 39.92 32.06
N PHE A 225 -5.18 40.22 30.76
CA PHE A 225 -6.44 40.61 30.14
C PHE A 225 -7.52 39.52 30.26
N LEU A 226 -7.17 38.26 29.94
CA LEU A 226 -8.11 37.14 30.07
C LEU A 226 -8.50 36.84 31.52
N ASP A 227 -7.58 37.02 32.47
CA ASP A 227 -7.89 36.86 33.89
C ASP A 227 -8.89 37.93 34.36
N GLY A 228 -8.73 39.18 33.92
CA GLY A 228 -9.72 40.23 34.12
C GLY A 228 -11.10 39.90 33.55
N GLU A 229 -11.19 39.43 32.31
CA GLU A 229 -12.47 39.01 31.69
C GLU A 229 -13.11 37.82 32.44
N ILE A 230 -12.32 36.84 32.87
CA ILE A 230 -12.80 35.69 33.63
C ILE A 230 -13.38 36.12 34.98
N GLU A 231 -12.75 37.08 35.65
CA GLU A 231 -13.23 37.66 36.92
C GLU A 231 -14.53 38.43 36.71
N GLU A 232 -14.60 39.29 35.69
CA GLU A 232 -15.82 40.02 35.33
C GLU A 232 -17.00 39.09 35.07
N ARG A 233 -16.80 38.05 34.25
CA ARG A 233 -17.84 37.05 33.95
C ARG A 233 -18.23 36.23 35.19
N ASN A 234 -17.28 35.91 36.07
CA ASN A 234 -17.62 35.27 37.35
C ASN A 234 -18.52 36.18 38.20
N MET A 235 -18.22 37.48 38.27
CA MET A 235 -19.02 38.45 39.02
C MET A 235 -20.46 38.58 38.48
N VAL A 236 -20.65 38.55 37.16
CA VAL A 236 -21.99 38.55 36.54
C VAL A 236 -22.76 37.27 36.91
N ILE A 237 -22.11 36.10 36.82
CA ILE A 237 -22.74 34.81 37.17
C ILE A 237 -23.12 34.75 38.66
N THR A 238 -22.34 35.38 39.56
CA THR A 238 -22.68 35.44 40.99
C THR A 238 -23.84 36.39 41.26
N LYS A 239 -23.90 37.56 40.60
CA LYS A 239 -25.04 38.49 40.70
C LYS A 239 -26.34 37.85 40.23
N MET A 240 -26.33 37.16 39.09
CA MET A 240 -27.49 36.41 38.58
C MET A 240 -27.95 35.26 39.48
N LYS A 241 -27.16 34.83 40.47
CA LYS A 241 -27.60 33.81 41.43
C LYS A 241 -28.59 34.38 42.46
N GLY A 242 -28.56 35.69 42.71
CA GLY A 242 -29.46 36.39 43.65
C GLY A 242 -30.83 36.72 43.04
N ASP A 243 -30.85 37.14 41.78
CA ASP A 243 -32.04 37.75 41.17
C ASP A 243 -32.72 36.82 40.16
N LYS A 244 -33.71 36.05 40.61
CA LYS A 244 -34.52 35.19 39.73
C LYS A 244 -35.39 35.97 38.73
N ALA A 245 -35.64 37.26 38.97
CA ALA A 245 -36.50 38.10 38.13
C ALA A 245 -35.76 38.73 36.93
N ALA A 246 -34.42 38.78 36.94
CA ALA A 246 -33.61 39.44 35.92
C ALA A 246 -33.29 38.56 34.69
N GLU A 247 -33.90 37.37 34.59
CA GLU A 247 -33.59 36.38 33.55
C GLU A 247 -34.31 36.65 32.21
N GLN A 248 -35.08 37.74 32.07
CA GLN A 248 -35.91 37.98 30.89
C GLN A 248 -35.18 38.56 29.66
N ASP A 249 -34.04 39.25 29.81
CA ASP A 249 -33.37 39.94 28.67
C ASP A 249 -31.88 39.62 28.47
N GLY A 250 -31.28 38.71 29.26
CA GLY A 250 -29.84 38.42 29.22
C GLY A 250 -29.45 37.05 28.65
N PRO A 251 -28.15 36.83 28.32
CA PRO A 251 -27.64 35.49 28.04
C PRO A 251 -27.97 34.57 29.20
N SER A 252 -28.45 33.36 28.90
CA SER A 252 -28.78 32.41 29.97
C SER A 252 -27.54 32.14 30.82
N ARG A 253 -27.73 31.97 32.13
CA ARG A 253 -26.65 31.59 33.06
C ARG A 253 -25.86 30.37 32.59
N THR A 254 -26.50 29.46 31.88
CA THR A 254 -25.84 28.29 31.28
C THR A 254 -24.89 28.69 30.14
N GLN A 255 -25.28 29.63 29.28
CA GLN A 255 -24.42 30.18 28.23
C GLN A 255 -23.20 30.90 28.84
N MET A 256 -23.40 31.74 29.86
CA MET A 256 -22.28 32.41 30.54
C MET A 256 -21.30 31.43 31.18
N LYS A 257 -21.79 30.34 31.81
CA LYS A 257 -20.93 29.28 32.34
C LYS A 257 -20.15 28.56 31.24
N GLN A 258 -20.76 28.37 30.07
CA GLN A 258 -20.08 27.76 28.91
C GLN A 258 -18.99 28.70 28.37
N GLU A 259 -19.27 29.98 28.20
CA GLU A 259 -18.30 30.99 27.80
C GLU A 259 -17.12 31.05 28.77
N LEU A 260 -17.41 31.08 30.07
CA LEU A 260 -16.39 31.09 31.11
C LEU A 260 -15.53 29.82 31.11
N HIS A 261 -16.13 28.66 30.84
CA HIS A 261 -15.39 27.40 30.64
C HIS A 261 -14.45 27.47 29.42
N VAL A 262 -14.90 28.08 28.32
CA VAL A 262 -14.08 28.30 27.12
C VAL A 262 -12.92 29.26 27.43
N MET A 263 -13.16 30.35 28.16
CA MET A 263 -12.12 31.30 28.57
C MET A 263 -11.08 30.63 29.47
N ARG A 264 -11.50 29.88 30.49
CA ARG A 264 -10.58 29.13 31.37
C ARG A 264 -9.72 28.13 30.60
N LYS A 265 -10.32 27.41 29.63
CA LYS A 265 -9.57 26.52 28.73
C LYS A 265 -8.55 27.26 27.87
N ARG A 266 -8.92 28.43 27.33
CA ARG A 266 -8.01 29.28 26.55
C ARG A 266 -6.83 29.75 27.42
N ARG A 267 -7.10 30.27 28.62
CA ARG A 267 -6.08 30.68 29.59
C ARG A 267 -5.10 29.54 29.90
N GLN A 268 -5.62 28.35 30.23
CA GLN A 268 -4.78 27.17 30.49
C GLN A 268 -3.92 26.78 29.27
N ALA A 269 -4.49 26.83 28.07
CA ALA A 269 -3.75 26.54 26.84
C ALA A 269 -2.65 27.57 26.57
N MET A 270 -2.90 28.85 26.85
CA MET A 270 -1.92 29.93 26.72
C MET A 270 -0.76 29.81 27.70
N ALA A 271 -1.06 29.62 28.98
CA ALA A 271 -0.05 29.41 30.01
C ALA A 271 0.85 28.21 29.65
N TRP A 272 0.24 27.08 29.31
CA TRP A 272 0.99 25.88 28.90
C TRP A 272 1.82 26.10 27.63
N ALA A 273 1.29 26.79 26.62
CA ALA A 273 2.02 27.06 25.38
C ALA A 273 3.24 27.96 25.63
N SER A 274 3.10 29.01 26.44
CA SER A 274 4.21 29.90 26.81
C SER A 274 5.32 29.15 27.56
N GLU A 275 4.96 28.36 28.56
CA GLU A 275 5.92 27.54 29.31
C GLU A 275 6.65 26.53 28.43
N GLU A 276 5.92 25.86 27.55
CA GLU A 276 6.45 24.81 26.67
C GLU A 276 7.38 25.38 25.59
N VAL A 277 7.03 26.54 25.00
CA VAL A 277 7.90 27.25 24.04
C VAL A 277 9.17 27.73 24.74
N LYS A 278 9.07 28.34 25.93
CA LYS A 278 10.23 28.75 26.74
C LYS A 278 11.13 27.55 27.08
N ARG A 279 10.55 26.40 27.41
CA ARG A 279 11.26 25.15 27.69
C ARG A 279 12.04 24.66 26.47
N VAL A 280 11.44 24.68 25.28
CA VAL A 280 12.11 24.27 24.03
C VAL A 280 13.20 25.26 23.63
N LEU A 281 12.96 26.57 23.72
CA LEU A 281 13.97 27.60 23.45
C LEU A 281 15.18 27.46 24.38
N LYS A 282 14.96 27.21 25.68
CA LYS A 282 16.05 26.95 26.64
C LYS A 282 16.88 25.71 26.26
N ARG A 283 16.23 24.64 25.77
CA ARG A 283 16.92 23.43 25.29
C ARG A 283 17.73 23.69 24.02
N LEU A 284 17.19 24.45 23.09
CA LEU A 284 17.88 24.82 21.86
C LEU A 284 19.08 25.73 22.15
N ALA A 285 18.93 26.70 23.05
CA ALA A 285 20.04 27.53 23.51
C ALA A 285 21.14 26.70 24.18
N ALA A 286 20.77 25.72 25.02
CA ALA A 286 21.74 24.80 25.63
C ALA A 286 22.45 23.90 24.60
N SER A 287 21.70 23.38 23.62
CA SER A 287 22.27 22.59 22.51
C SER A 287 23.22 23.42 21.65
N HIS A 288 22.84 24.66 21.34
CA HIS A 288 23.67 25.59 20.59
C HIS A 288 24.94 25.97 21.36
N ALA A 289 24.83 26.24 22.67
CA ALA A 289 25.96 26.48 23.54
C ALA A 289 26.89 25.26 23.64
N TYR A 290 26.33 24.04 23.67
CA TYR A 290 27.11 22.81 23.64
C TYR A 290 27.87 22.65 22.32
N VAL A 291 27.22 22.84 21.17
CA VAL A 291 27.88 22.78 19.86
C VAL A 291 28.95 23.85 19.73
N ARG A 292 28.72 25.05 20.27
CA ARG A 292 29.72 26.12 20.31
C ARG A 292 30.92 25.73 21.17
N ARG A 293 30.69 25.21 22.38
CA ARG A 293 31.75 24.71 23.26
C ARG A 293 32.52 23.57 22.61
N MET A 294 31.85 22.61 21.96
CA MET A 294 32.51 21.53 21.22
C MET A 294 33.39 22.06 20.09
N ARG A 295 32.96 23.11 19.38
CA ARG A 295 33.80 23.78 18.37
C ARG A 295 35.03 24.46 18.99
N GLU A 296 34.88 25.05 20.17
CA GLU A 296 35.96 25.75 20.89
C GLU A 296 36.94 24.75 21.56
N GLU A 297 36.44 23.67 22.17
CA GLU A 297 37.22 22.68 22.93
C GLU A 297 37.91 21.62 22.07
N GLU A 298 37.31 21.20 20.94
CA GLU A 298 37.99 20.23 20.06
C GLU A 298 39.21 20.84 19.35
N GLY A 299 39.55 22.12 19.60
CA GLY A 299 40.61 22.82 18.88
C GLY A 299 40.48 22.57 17.39
N LEU A 300 39.22 22.44 16.93
CA LEU A 300 38.93 21.97 15.61
C LEU A 300 39.40 23.10 14.73
N LEU A 301 40.60 22.89 14.15
CA LEU A 301 41.19 23.66 13.08
C LEU A 301 40.05 24.41 12.43
N VAL A 302 40.03 25.73 12.64
CA VAL A 302 39.46 26.63 11.66
C VAL A 302 39.97 26.06 10.35
N LEU A 303 39.13 25.27 9.66
CA LEU A 303 39.43 24.88 8.29
C LEU A 303 39.74 26.24 7.68
N PRO A 304 40.96 26.42 7.15
CA PRO A 304 41.44 27.74 6.74
C PRO A 304 40.34 28.43 5.95
N ALA A 305 40.25 29.75 6.12
CA ALA A 305 39.21 30.60 5.53
C ALA A 305 38.95 30.33 4.03
N ASP A 306 39.88 29.67 3.34
CA ASP A 306 39.77 28.95 2.06
C ASP A 306 38.52 28.07 1.87
N ARG A 307 37.75 27.71 2.90
CA ARG A 307 36.45 27.04 2.67
C ARG A 307 35.39 28.01 2.11
N GLY A 308 35.49 29.29 2.46
CA GLY A 308 34.72 30.35 1.81
C GLY A 308 35.13 30.49 0.36
N ASP A 309 36.44 30.40 0.07
CA ASP A 309 36.96 30.46 -1.29
C ASP A 309 36.60 29.20 -2.08
N MET A 310 36.66 27.99 -1.52
CA MET A 310 36.24 26.78 -2.23
C MET A 310 34.72 26.70 -2.46
N VAL A 311 33.90 27.23 -1.54
CA VAL A 311 32.44 27.28 -1.73
C VAL A 311 32.08 28.42 -2.69
N ALA A 312 32.75 29.57 -2.62
CA ALA A 312 32.56 30.67 -3.56
C ALA A 312 33.13 30.37 -4.95
N GLU A 313 34.22 29.60 -5.05
CA GLU A 313 34.82 29.13 -6.31
C GLU A 313 33.97 27.99 -6.90
N ALA A 314 33.40 27.12 -6.06
CA ALA A 314 32.38 26.16 -6.50
C ALA A 314 31.11 26.89 -6.96
N GLU A 315 30.60 27.87 -6.20
CA GLU A 315 29.43 28.67 -6.56
C GLU A 315 29.69 29.56 -7.80
N ALA A 316 30.89 30.09 -7.97
CA ALA A 316 31.30 30.83 -9.16
C ALA A 316 31.48 29.91 -10.37
N MET A 317 32.04 28.70 -10.18
CA MET A 317 32.02 27.65 -11.20
C MET A 317 30.58 27.27 -11.55
N PHE A 318 29.69 27.15 -10.57
CA PHE A 318 28.27 26.84 -10.77
C PHE A 318 27.57 27.94 -11.56
N ARG A 319 27.72 29.22 -11.19
CA ARG A 319 27.13 30.34 -11.93
C ARG A 319 27.73 30.52 -13.32
N ALA A 320 29.04 30.27 -13.48
CA ALA A 320 29.71 30.29 -14.78
C ALA A 320 29.36 29.09 -15.66
N LEU A 321 28.91 27.97 -15.08
CA LEU A 321 28.36 26.81 -15.79
C LEU A 321 26.88 27.02 -16.12
N GLU A 322 26.07 27.57 -15.20
CA GLU A 322 24.66 27.93 -15.42
C GLU A 322 24.51 29.01 -16.49
N SER A 323 25.37 30.04 -16.50
CA SER A 323 25.33 31.11 -17.52
C SER A 323 25.76 30.64 -18.91
N ARG A 324 26.32 29.43 -19.02
CA ARG A 324 26.93 28.91 -20.24
C ARG A 324 26.11 27.80 -20.89
N TRP A 325 24.94 27.46 -20.33
CA TRP A 325 24.14 26.33 -20.76
C TRP A 325 22.76 26.74 -21.30
N PRO A 326 22.53 26.72 -22.63
CA PRO A 326 21.19 26.59 -23.20
C PRO A 326 20.58 25.23 -22.81
N SER A 327 19.26 25.13 -22.65
CA SER A 327 18.64 23.91 -22.08
C SER A 327 19.08 22.66 -22.86
N LEU A 328 19.41 21.59 -22.14
CA LEU A 328 19.84 20.31 -22.73
C LEU A 328 18.79 19.73 -23.70
N GLU A 329 17.52 20.14 -23.54
CA GLU A 329 16.42 19.86 -24.47
C GLU A 329 16.56 20.60 -25.80
N GLN A 330 17.00 21.86 -25.81
CA GLN A 330 17.25 22.61 -27.05
C GLN A 330 18.36 21.97 -27.90
N TYR A 331 19.40 21.42 -27.27
CA TYR A 331 20.45 20.68 -27.98
C TYR A 331 19.97 19.33 -28.51
N ARG A 332 19.07 18.65 -27.80
CA ARG A 332 18.51 17.35 -28.21
C ARG A 332 17.54 17.51 -29.38
N GLU A 333 16.69 18.52 -29.33
CA GLU A 333 15.79 18.89 -30.42
C GLU A 333 16.57 19.34 -31.66
N SER A 334 17.64 20.14 -31.48
CA SER A 334 18.54 20.54 -32.59
C SER A 334 19.33 19.36 -33.19
N ALA A 335 19.69 18.35 -32.40
CA ALA A 335 20.38 17.15 -32.89
C ALA A 335 19.45 16.25 -33.72
N GLU A 336 18.18 16.09 -33.32
CA GLU A 336 17.20 15.32 -34.09
C GLU A 336 16.75 16.06 -35.36
N GLU A 337 16.73 17.40 -35.35
CA GLU A 337 16.48 18.22 -36.53
C GLU A 337 17.63 18.13 -37.55
N LEU A 338 18.85 17.95 -37.06
CA LEU A 338 20.05 17.73 -37.87
C LEU A 338 20.08 16.40 -38.60
N ASP A 339 19.70 15.32 -37.91
CA ASP A 339 19.63 14.00 -38.54
C ASP A 339 18.58 14.01 -39.66
N ARG A 340 17.46 14.74 -39.48
CA ARG A 340 16.45 14.96 -40.53
C ARG A 340 16.97 15.81 -41.70
N GLU A 341 17.72 16.88 -41.45
CA GLU A 341 18.32 17.69 -42.53
C GLU A 341 19.41 16.93 -43.29
N ALA A 342 20.27 16.16 -42.61
CA ALA A 342 21.35 15.40 -43.24
C ALA A 342 20.82 14.25 -44.11
N GLU A 343 19.75 13.59 -43.66
CA GLU A 343 19.05 12.58 -44.46
C GLU A 343 18.37 13.20 -45.69
N GLY A 344 17.85 14.43 -45.58
CA GLY A 344 17.25 15.17 -46.70
C GLY A 344 18.24 15.60 -47.78
N ILE A 345 19.44 16.08 -47.39
CA ILE A 345 20.44 16.59 -48.34
C ILE A 345 21.09 15.45 -49.15
N SER A 346 21.15 14.23 -48.62
CA SER A 346 21.68 13.05 -49.32
C SER A 346 20.82 12.60 -50.51
N ALA A 347 19.56 13.05 -50.62
CA ALA A 347 18.61 12.51 -51.58
C ALA A 347 18.47 13.30 -52.89
N GLU A 348 18.83 14.60 -52.93
CA GLU A 348 18.37 15.46 -54.05
C GLU A 348 19.43 16.29 -54.80
N THR A 349 20.70 16.33 -54.40
CA THR A 349 21.66 17.20 -55.11
C THR A 349 22.31 16.55 -56.33
N SER A 350 21.82 16.95 -57.52
CA SER A 350 22.49 16.80 -58.82
C SER A 350 23.73 17.71 -58.91
N PRO A 351 24.85 17.26 -59.53
CA PRO A 351 26.12 17.97 -59.49
C PRO A 351 26.16 19.12 -60.52
N GLY A 352 25.69 20.29 -60.11
CA GLY A 352 25.94 21.52 -60.83
C GLY A 352 24.91 22.59 -60.55
N GLU A 353 25.17 23.47 -59.57
CA GLU A 353 25.06 24.94 -59.72
C GLU A 353 25.20 25.74 -58.42
N ASN A 354 25.13 25.16 -57.21
CA ASN A 354 25.09 25.99 -55.99
C ASN A 354 26.34 25.85 -55.10
N HIS A 355 27.48 26.38 -55.56
CA HIS A 355 28.72 26.39 -54.76
C HIS A 355 28.60 27.29 -53.49
N SER A 356 27.78 28.34 -53.54
CA SER A 356 27.50 29.22 -52.40
C SER A 356 26.75 28.52 -51.26
N GLU A 357 25.73 27.71 -51.59
CA GLU A 357 24.97 26.95 -50.60
C GLU A 357 25.80 25.81 -49.99
N LEU A 358 26.70 25.23 -50.78
CA LEU A 358 27.65 24.23 -50.31
C LEU A 358 28.66 24.83 -49.32
N VAL A 359 29.17 26.04 -49.56
CA VAL A 359 30.05 26.73 -48.61
C VAL A 359 29.30 27.09 -47.33
N GLY A 360 28.05 27.56 -47.43
CA GLY A 360 27.20 27.80 -46.27
C GLY A 360 26.86 26.54 -45.47
N SER A 361 26.66 25.39 -46.14
CA SER A 361 26.45 24.11 -45.46
C SER A 361 27.73 23.59 -44.79
N MET A 362 28.90 23.81 -45.40
CA MET A 362 30.20 23.49 -44.83
C MET A 362 30.54 24.35 -43.61
N GLU A 363 30.24 25.65 -43.62
CA GLU A 363 30.41 26.52 -42.45
C GLU A 363 29.46 26.13 -41.31
N ARG A 364 28.20 25.80 -41.61
CA ARG A 364 27.27 25.25 -40.61
C ARG A 364 27.76 23.91 -40.05
N ALA A 365 28.31 23.03 -40.90
CA ALA A 365 28.89 21.76 -40.45
C ALA A 365 30.15 21.97 -39.60
N ALA A 366 30.97 22.99 -39.89
CA ALA A 366 32.15 23.34 -39.12
C ALA A 366 31.79 23.90 -37.73
N SER A 367 30.83 24.84 -37.66
CA SER A 367 30.31 25.35 -36.39
C SER A 367 29.71 24.24 -35.52
N ARG A 368 28.99 23.30 -36.14
CA ARG A 368 28.39 22.16 -35.43
C ARG A 368 29.41 21.08 -35.02
N ARG A 369 30.53 20.92 -35.74
CA ARG A 369 31.67 20.10 -35.26
C ARG A 369 32.30 20.67 -33.99
N VAL A 370 32.31 21.98 -33.82
CA VAL A 370 32.76 22.61 -32.58
C VAL A 370 31.79 22.32 -31.45
N GLU A 371 30.48 22.34 -31.70
CA GLU A 371 29.45 21.96 -30.71
C GLU A 371 29.58 20.49 -30.28
N ILE A 372 29.81 19.56 -31.22
CA ILE A 372 30.06 18.14 -30.90
C ILE A 372 31.34 17.99 -30.06
N GLN A 373 32.40 18.73 -30.36
CA GLN A 373 33.63 18.72 -29.55
C GLN A 373 33.42 19.30 -28.14
N VAL A 374 32.49 20.22 -27.97
CA VAL A 374 32.09 20.74 -26.65
C VAL A 374 31.31 19.66 -25.88
N ALA A 375 30.33 19.01 -26.53
CA ALA A 375 29.58 17.90 -25.93
C ALA A 375 30.47 16.70 -25.54
N ASP A 376 31.46 16.34 -26.36
CA ASP A 376 32.42 15.26 -26.05
C ASP A 376 33.30 15.61 -24.83
N LYS A 377 33.68 16.89 -24.68
CA LYS A 377 34.39 17.35 -23.47
C LYS A 377 33.51 17.28 -22.24
N GLU A 378 32.22 17.56 -22.37
CA GLU A 378 31.25 17.51 -21.27
C GLU A 378 30.93 16.07 -20.84
N ILE A 379 30.83 15.14 -21.79
CA ILE A 379 30.75 13.69 -21.50
C ILE A 379 32.00 13.24 -20.72
N GLY A 380 33.19 13.72 -21.09
CA GLY A 380 34.42 13.45 -20.35
C GLY A 380 34.39 13.94 -18.89
N VAL A 381 33.72 15.06 -18.60
CA VAL A 381 33.53 15.59 -17.24
C VAL A 381 32.55 14.72 -16.43
N LEU A 382 31.51 14.17 -17.07
CA LEU A 382 30.58 13.23 -16.43
C LEU A 382 31.25 11.89 -16.10
N ASP A 383 32.08 11.36 -17.00
CA ASP A 383 32.86 10.14 -16.77
C ASP A 383 33.86 10.34 -15.61
N ALA A 384 34.55 11.48 -15.56
CA ALA A 384 35.43 11.83 -14.44
C ALA A 384 34.67 11.92 -13.10
N SER A 385 33.44 12.45 -13.12
CA SER A 385 32.57 12.55 -11.94
C SER A 385 32.08 11.17 -11.47
N ALA A 386 31.72 10.28 -12.40
CA ALA A 386 31.36 8.90 -12.12
C ALA A 386 32.53 8.09 -11.52
N GLU A 387 33.74 8.29 -12.05
CA GLU A 387 34.96 7.72 -11.45
C GLU A 387 35.18 8.23 -10.02
N GLN A 388 34.95 9.52 -9.77
CA GLN A 388 35.09 10.10 -8.43
C GLN A 388 34.06 9.54 -7.44
N ILE A 389 32.82 9.30 -7.86
CA ILE A 389 31.79 8.59 -7.08
C ILE A 389 32.24 7.15 -6.78
N SER A 390 32.76 6.44 -7.78
CA SER A 390 33.28 5.08 -7.60
C SER A 390 34.45 5.02 -6.61
N ARG A 391 35.42 5.94 -6.73
CA ARG A 391 36.57 6.04 -5.80
C ARG A 391 36.12 6.34 -4.36
N THR A 392 35.16 7.24 -4.17
CA THR A 392 34.62 7.59 -2.85
C THR A 392 33.82 6.45 -2.22
N ARG A 393 33.00 5.72 -3.00
CA ARG A 393 32.33 4.49 -2.53
C ARG A 393 33.31 3.42 -2.08
N LYS A 394 34.39 3.20 -2.84
CA LYS A 394 35.47 2.26 -2.46
C LYS A 394 36.16 2.66 -1.16
N MET A 395 36.45 3.95 -0.96
CA MET A 395 37.02 4.44 0.30
C MET A 395 36.07 4.23 1.48
N TYR A 396 34.78 4.52 1.32
CA TYR A 396 33.77 4.30 2.36
C TYR A 396 33.67 2.82 2.75
N ALA A 397 33.60 1.91 1.77
CA ALA A 397 33.56 0.47 2.01
C ALA A 397 34.81 -0.05 2.73
N ARG A 398 36.00 0.49 2.41
CA ARG A 398 37.26 0.13 3.09
C ARG A 398 37.24 0.54 4.57
N LEU A 399 36.80 1.75 4.89
CA LEU A 399 36.68 2.20 6.29
C LEU A 399 35.64 1.40 7.06
N GLU A 400 34.51 1.05 6.43
CA GLU A 400 33.49 0.22 7.07
C GLU A 400 34.01 -1.19 7.39
N ALA A 401 34.78 -1.78 6.47
CA ALA A 401 35.44 -3.07 6.69
C ALA A 401 36.49 -3.00 7.81
N GLU A 402 37.27 -1.91 7.89
CA GLU A 402 38.24 -1.70 8.97
C GLU A 402 37.55 -1.55 10.33
N LEU A 403 36.44 -0.83 10.40
CA LEU A 403 35.64 -0.68 11.62
C LEU A 403 35.02 -2.02 12.06
N ARG A 404 34.55 -2.84 11.11
CA ARG A 404 34.07 -4.21 11.41
C ARG A 404 35.20 -5.12 11.89
N LYS A 405 36.40 -5.04 11.29
CA LYS A 405 37.58 -5.81 11.69
C LYS A 405 38.02 -5.44 13.10
N LYS A 406 38.15 -4.14 13.41
CA LYS A 406 38.47 -3.67 14.76
C LYS A 406 37.42 -4.07 15.80
N ARG A 407 36.13 -3.99 15.47
CA ARG A 407 35.08 -4.49 16.38
C ARG A 407 35.17 -5.99 16.67
N ARG A 408 35.74 -6.79 15.77
CA ARG A 408 36.01 -8.22 16.00
C ARG A 408 37.24 -8.41 16.87
N GLU A 409 38.37 -7.80 16.50
CA GLU A 409 39.63 -7.86 17.26
C GLU A 409 39.50 -7.27 18.68
N MET A 410 38.62 -6.28 18.87
CA MET A 410 38.35 -5.65 20.16
C MET A 410 37.33 -6.37 21.04
N LYS A 411 36.63 -7.41 20.54
CA LYS A 411 35.90 -8.32 21.44
C LYS A 411 36.86 -9.14 22.32
N ASP A 412 38.12 -9.23 21.90
CA ASP A 412 39.13 -10.06 22.53
C ASP A 412 40.11 -9.27 23.44
N SER A 413 40.01 -7.94 23.54
CA SER A 413 40.92 -7.10 24.36
C SER A 413 40.21 -6.23 25.42
N GLU A 414 40.68 -6.33 26.68
CA GLU A 414 39.99 -5.78 27.87
C GLU A 414 40.18 -4.28 28.14
N THR A 415 41.07 -3.58 27.44
CA THR A 415 41.37 -2.17 27.78
C THR A 415 40.29 -1.21 27.27
N ARG A 416 39.50 -0.63 28.20
CA ARG A 416 38.33 0.22 27.90
C ARG A 416 38.63 1.67 27.52
N SER A 417 39.77 2.23 27.94
CA SER A 417 39.98 3.68 27.90
C SER A 417 40.49 4.24 26.56
N ASN A 418 41.15 3.42 25.72
CA ASN A 418 41.55 3.83 24.37
C ASN A 418 40.47 3.54 23.30
N ARG A 419 39.31 2.99 23.72
CA ARG A 419 38.21 2.55 22.84
C ARG A 419 37.52 3.72 22.13
N ASP A 420 37.34 4.82 22.83
CA ASP A 420 36.44 5.87 22.34
C ASP A 420 37.14 6.77 21.32
N ALA A 421 38.39 7.19 21.56
CA ALA A 421 39.07 8.17 20.71
C ALA A 421 39.27 7.68 19.26
N HIS A 422 39.62 6.40 19.08
CA HIS A 422 39.92 5.85 17.75
C HIS A 422 38.65 5.50 16.95
N ASP A 423 37.61 4.97 17.62
CA ASP A 423 36.32 4.71 17.00
C ASP A 423 35.64 6.02 16.56
N TRP A 424 35.78 7.08 17.35
CA TRP A 424 35.29 8.42 16.98
C TRP A 424 35.99 8.99 15.75
N ALA A 425 37.29 8.80 15.58
CA ALA A 425 38.04 9.25 14.40
C ALA A 425 37.57 8.53 13.11
N LEU A 426 37.39 7.21 13.17
CA LEU A 426 36.89 6.40 12.05
C LEU A 426 35.44 6.76 11.69
N LEU A 427 34.56 6.89 12.68
CA LEU A 427 33.16 7.30 12.47
C LEU A 427 33.07 8.69 11.85
N ARG A 428 33.96 9.60 12.24
CA ARG A 428 34.04 10.95 11.68
C ARG A 428 34.49 10.94 10.22
N GLN A 429 35.51 10.15 9.87
CA GLN A 429 35.93 9.97 8.47
C GLN A 429 34.82 9.35 7.61
N MET A 430 34.12 8.34 8.13
CA MET A 430 32.96 7.74 7.44
C MET A 430 31.84 8.76 7.23
N LYS A 431 31.55 9.60 8.23
CA LYS A 431 30.54 10.67 8.10
C LYS A 431 30.91 11.68 7.02
N MET A 432 32.18 12.08 6.94
CA MET A 432 32.66 13.00 5.89
C MET A 432 32.57 12.39 4.49
N LEU A 433 32.96 11.11 4.32
CA LEU A 433 32.84 10.42 3.04
C LEU A 433 31.39 10.21 2.62
N ARG A 434 30.49 9.93 3.59
CA ARG A 434 29.06 9.82 3.32
C ARG A 434 28.48 11.14 2.82
N LEU A 435 28.78 12.26 3.48
CA LEU A 435 28.34 13.58 3.02
C LEU A 435 28.91 13.93 1.64
N LYS A 436 30.17 13.56 1.36
CA LYS A 436 30.78 13.74 0.04
C LYS A 436 30.09 12.89 -1.03
N LEU A 437 29.68 11.67 -0.70
CA LEU A 437 28.91 10.79 -1.59
C LEU A 437 27.52 11.34 -1.86
N GLU A 438 26.78 11.73 -0.82
CA GLU A 438 25.44 12.31 -0.94
C GLU A 438 25.47 13.59 -1.79
N ALA A 439 26.50 14.44 -1.63
CA ALA A 439 26.69 15.62 -2.49
C ALA A 439 26.99 15.24 -3.95
N LEU A 440 27.91 14.30 -4.21
CA LEU A 440 28.24 13.87 -5.57
C LEU A 440 27.06 13.16 -6.26
N GLU A 441 26.28 12.37 -5.53
CA GLU A 441 25.09 11.69 -6.05
C GLU A 441 23.97 12.69 -6.34
N HIS A 442 23.74 13.66 -5.47
CA HIS A 442 22.79 14.74 -5.72
C HIS A 442 23.15 15.51 -7.01
N LEU A 443 24.43 15.88 -7.16
CA LEU A 443 24.95 16.52 -8.38
C LEU A 443 24.79 15.67 -9.64
N PHE A 444 24.89 14.35 -9.51
CA PHE A 444 24.67 13.43 -10.62
C PHE A 444 23.18 13.33 -10.99
N THR A 445 22.29 13.32 -10.00
CA THR A 445 20.84 13.21 -10.20
C THR A 445 20.18 14.51 -10.68
N THR A 446 20.60 15.68 -10.19
CA THR A 446 20.03 16.98 -10.64
C THR A 446 20.40 17.31 -12.08
N ARG A 447 21.43 16.66 -12.63
CA ARG A 447 21.83 16.75 -14.04
C ARG A 447 20.99 15.88 -15.00
N GLY A 448 19.86 15.32 -14.54
CA GLY A 448 18.91 14.59 -15.40
C GLY A 448 19.34 13.20 -15.85
N VAL A 449 20.50 12.71 -15.41
CA VAL A 449 20.93 11.33 -15.66
C VAL A 449 20.31 10.44 -14.58
N GLY A 450 19.09 9.98 -14.83
CA GLY A 450 18.41 9.06 -13.92
C GLY A 450 19.25 7.80 -13.63
N PRO A 451 19.12 7.19 -12.45
CA PRO A 451 19.92 6.03 -12.02
C PRO A 451 19.77 4.78 -12.91
N GLN A 452 18.83 4.79 -13.87
CA GLN A 452 18.60 3.71 -14.85
C GLN A 452 19.50 3.80 -16.10
N ALA A 453 20.28 4.86 -16.31
CA ALA A 453 21.12 5.01 -17.50
C ALA A 453 22.44 4.20 -17.45
N HIS A 454 22.81 3.67 -16.28
CA HIS A 454 24.13 3.04 -16.05
C HIS A 454 24.35 1.67 -16.72
N PRO A 455 23.34 0.83 -17.03
CA PRO A 455 23.56 -0.42 -17.77
C PRO A 455 23.77 -0.24 -19.28
N LEU A 456 23.34 0.89 -19.87
CA LEU A 456 23.35 1.09 -21.32
C LEU A 456 24.64 1.73 -21.86
N LEU A 457 25.46 2.35 -20.99
CA LEU A 457 26.74 2.95 -21.40
C LEU A 457 27.86 1.92 -21.69
N HIS A 458 27.68 0.65 -21.32
CA HIS A 458 28.63 -0.41 -21.65
C HIS A 458 28.44 -1.01 -23.06
N ILE A 459 27.36 -0.67 -23.78
CA ILE A 459 27.06 -1.28 -25.09
C ILE A 459 27.84 -0.62 -26.24
N ARG A 460 28.37 0.61 -26.06
CA ARG A 460 29.03 1.36 -27.15
C ARG A 460 30.45 0.88 -27.51
N ARG A 461 31.05 -0.03 -26.73
CA ARG A 461 32.39 -0.58 -27.03
C ARG A 461 32.37 -1.81 -27.97
N GLY A 462 31.20 -2.30 -28.36
CA GLY A 462 31.06 -3.55 -29.14
C GLY A 462 30.53 -3.41 -30.57
N LEU A 463 30.04 -2.23 -31.00
CA LEU A 463 29.39 -2.06 -32.31
C LEU A 463 30.27 -1.24 -33.26
N GLY A 464 31.41 -1.83 -33.63
CA GLY A 464 32.11 -1.48 -34.85
C GLY A 464 32.14 -2.74 -35.72
N LYS A 465 31.43 -2.68 -36.86
CA LYS A 465 31.27 -3.70 -37.93
C LYS A 465 29.92 -4.42 -37.92
N ALA A 466 28.96 -3.87 -38.67
CA ALA A 466 28.16 -4.62 -39.64
C ALA A 466 27.35 -3.61 -40.48
N SER A 467 27.66 -3.57 -41.76
CA SER A 467 26.92 -2.88 -42.81
C SER A 467 25.96 -3.86 -43.49
N GLU A 468 24.93 -3.28 -44.11
CA GLU A 468 24.16 -3.77 -45.26
C GLU A 468 22.94 -4.70 -45.07
N VAL A 469 21.90 -4.27 -45.80
CA VAL A 469 20.80 -4.98 -46.49
C VAL A 469 19.40 -4.85 -45.87
N GLY A 470 18.50 -4.20 -46.64
CA GLY A 470 17.13 -4.74 -46.82
C GLY A 470 15.93 -3.79 -46.69
N VAL A 471 15.71 -2.93 -47.70
CA VAL A 471 14.45 -2.54 -48.37
C VAL A 471 13.13 -3.20 -47.89
N ALA A 472 12.06 -2.40 -47.63
CA ALA A 472 10.77 -2.43 -48.36
C ALA A 472 9.57 -1.72 -47.66
N GLN A 473 8.89 -0.87 -48.45
CA GLN A 473 7.42 -0.56 -48.52
C GLN A 473 6.75 0.23 -47.37
N LYS A 474 6.29 1.47 -47.56
CA LYS A 474 5.23 2.07 -48.43
C LYS A 474 3.82 1.98 -47.82
N GLY A 475 3.18 3.13 -47.57
CA GLY A 475 1.79 3.24 -47.16
C GLY A 475 1.39 4.69 -46.83
N ASP A 476 0.88 5.38 -47.84
CA ASP A 476 0.29 6.73 -47.83
C ASP A 476 -0.98 6.83 -46.97
N VAL A 477 -1.21 7.95 -46.27
CA VAL A 477 -2.54 8.60 -46.13
C VAL A 477 -2.38 10.11 -45.95
N GLU A 478 -3.17 10.82 -46.74
CA GLU A 478 -3.25 12.26 -46.95
C GLU A 478 -3.85 13.07 -45.78
N ALA A 479 -3.37 14.32 -45.72
CA ALA A 479 -4.07 15.60 -45.51
C ALA A 479 -5.42 15.64 -44.77
N THR A 480 -5.52 16.54 -43.79
CA THR A 480 -6.45 17.69 -43.89
C THR A 480 -5.95 18.87 -43.07
N THR A 481 -6.04 20.03 -43.71
CA THR A 481 -5.82 21.40 -43.26
C THR A 481 -6.86 21.81 -42.21
N ASP A 482 -6.54 22.78 -41.35
CA ASP A 482 -7.16 24.11 -41.42
C ASP A 482 -6.62 25.08 -40.36
N ALA A 483 -6.40 26.29 -40.85
CA ALA A 483 -5.88 27.46 -40.19
C ALA A 483 -7.01 28.33 -39.61
N ALA A 484 -6.74 29.04 -38.51
CA ALA A 484 -7.20 30.42 -38.25
C ALA A 484 -6.56 30.87 -36.91
N THR A 485 -5.64 31.84 -36.86
CA THR A 485 -5.76 33.28 -37.15
C THR A 485 -6.37 34.07 -35.97
N THR A 486 -5.45 34.67 -35.19
CA THR A 486 -5.44 36.02 -34.56
C THR A 486 -6.72 36.62 -33.94
N SER A 487 -6.62 37.12 -32.69
CA SER A 487 -6.43 38.55 -32.32
C SER A 487 -6.40 38.67 -30.78
N SER A 488 -5.41 39.33 -30.15
CA SER A 488 -5.48 40.72 -29.62
C SER A 488 -6.86 41.09 -29.06
N GLU A 489 -7.05 41.58 -27.84
CA GLU A 489 -6.39 42.71 -27.15
C GLU A 489 -6.94 42.80 -25.67
N PRO A 490 -6.74 43.87 -24.86
CA PRO A 490 -6.24 43.73 -23.48
C PRO A 490 -7.21 44.19 -22.37
N ALA A 491 -6.84 43.97 -21.11
CA ALA A 491 -6.91 44.93 -19.99
C ALA A 491 -7.14 44.26 -18.61
N GLU A 492 -6.23 44.60 -17.70
CA GLU A 492 -6.45 44.99 -16.30
C GLU A 492 -7.31 44.13 -15.35
N SER A 493 -6.66 43.60 -14.30
CA SER A 493 -6.96 43.83 -12.87
C SER A 493 -6.20 42.80 -12.02
N LEU A 494 -5.31 43.22 -11.13
CA LEU A 494 -5.58 43.55 -9.72
C LEU A 494 -5.38 42.32 -8.79
N ARG A 495 -4.33 42.41 -7.95
CA ARG A 495 -4.05 41.65 -6.71
C ARG A 495 -3.67 40.16 -6.86
N ASP A 496 -2.45 39.81 -6.46
CA ASP A 496 -2.19 39.15 -5.17
C ASP A 496 -0.68 39.05 -4.93
N LEU A 497 -0.26 39.69 -3.83
CA LEU A 497 1.05 39.60 -3.21
C LEU A 497 0.83 38.70 -1.98
N GLU A 498 1.42 37.51 -1.99
CA GLU A 498 1.82 36.65 -0.85
C GLU A 498 1.64 35.17 -1.22
N ASP A 499 2.70 34.57 -1.76
CA ASP A 499 3.10 33.18 -1.52
C ASP A 499 4.55 33.04 -1.98
N THR A 500 5.46 33.55 -1.15
CA THR A 500 6.88 33.20 -1.24
C THR A 500 7.07 31.99 -0.34
N ASP A 501 7.00 30.80 -0.91
CA ASP A 501 7.44 29.57 -0.27
C ASP A 501 8.92 29.74 0.15
N PRO A 502 9.26 29.71 1.45
CA PRO A 502 10.65 29.59 1.85
C PRO A 502 11.07 28.15 1.61
N ASP A 503 11.64 27.93 0.43
CA ASP A 503 12.29 26.71 0.00
C ASP A 503 13.28 26.24 1.09
N ALA A 504 12.87 25.22 1.83
CA ALA A 504 13.51 24.79 3.06
C ALA A 504 14.71 23.92 2.73
N SER A 505 15.91 24.49 2.88
CA SER A 505 17.19 23.77 2.82
C SER A 505 17.19 22.53 3.74
N PRO A 506 17.49 21.32 3.23
CA PRO A 506 17.33 20.09 3.99
C PRO A 506 18.63 19.68 4.71
N LEU A 507 19.25 20.53 5.54
CA LEU A 507 20.55 20.17 6.15
C LEU A 507 20.75 20.65 7.61
N SER A 508 19.69 20.80 8.40
CA SER A 508 19.84 20.97 9.85
C SER A 508 19.92 19.61 10.55
N PRO A 509 21.01 19.30 11.29
CA PRO A 509 21.09 18.10 12.13
C PRO A 509 20.21 18.18 13.39
N PHE A 510 19.44 19.25 13.57
CA PHE A 510 18.52 19.41 14.68
C PHE A 510 17.12 18.95 14.26
N PRO A 511 16.42 18.17 15.12
CA PRO A 511 15.01 17.89 14.90
C PRO A 511 14.28 19.22 14.73
N ALA A 512 13.41 19.29 13.73
CA ALA A 512 12.73 20.53 13.43
C ALA A 512 11.95 21.01 14.67
N PHE A 513 11.95 22.31 14.94
CA PHE A 513 11.42 22.92 16.17
C PHE A 513 10.03 22.38 16.57
N HIS A 514 9.19 22.06 15.57
CA HIS A 514 7.85 21.51 15.74
C HIS A 514 7.80 20.09 16.35
N GLU A 515 8.86 19.30 16.24
CA GLU A 515 8.97 17.95 16.83
C GLU A 515 9.34 17.99 18.32
N LEU A 516 9.95 19.08 18.80
CA LEU A 516 10.43 19.22 20.19
C LEU A 516 9.34 19.67 21.17
N LEU A 517 8.33 20.39 20.67
CA LEU A 517 7.16 20.75 21.45
C LEU A 517 6.38 19.48 21.78
N ARG A 518 5.76 19.43 22.96
CA ARG A 518 4.75 18.40 23.31
C ARG A 518 3.38 18.81 22.73
N SER A 519 2.41 17.90 22.70
CA SER A 519 1.00 18.25 22.42
C SER A 519 0.39 18.96 23.62
N PHE A 520 -0.60 19.83 23.39
CA PHE A 520 -1.42 20.40 24.45
C PHE A 520 -1.85 19.25 25.36
N PRO A 521 -1.82 19.46 26.70
CA PRO A 521 -2.40 18.49 27.60
C PRO A 521 -3.84 18.33 27.16
N HIS A 522 -4.17 17.16 26.59
CA HIS A 522 -5.54 16.85 26.29
C HIS A 522 -6.24 16.93 27.65
N PRO A 523 -7.30 17.77 27.80
CA PRO A 523 -8.08 17.75 29.02
C PRO A 523 -8.40 16.28 29.25
N THR A 524 -8.12 15.77 30.46
CA THR A 524 -8.40 14.40 30.86
C THR A 524 -9.87 14.17 30.59
N THR A 525 -10.15 13.71 29.37
CA THR A 525 -11.47 13.77 28.81
C THR A 525 -12.05 12.48 29.31
N ASP A 526 -12.77 12.57 30.42
CA ASP A 526 -13.81 11.60 30.71
C ASP A 526 -14.66 11.54 29.45
N SER A 527 -14.41 10.51 28.65
CA SER A 527 -14.90 10.36 27.26
C SER A 527 -16.42 10.44 27.15
N HIS A 528 -17.10 10.35 28.29
CA HIS A 528 -18.52 10.49 28.50
C HIS A 528 -19.07 11.90 28.22
N THR A 529 -18.25 12.95 28.23
CA THR A 529 -18.71 14.35 28.05
C THR A 529 -18.65 14.87 26.62
N LEU A 530 -17.97 14.18 25.70
CA LEU A 530 -18.02 14.52 24.28
C LEU A 530 -19.40 14.12 23.73
N LEU A 531 -20.19 15.11 23.31
CA LEU A 531 -21.53 14.92 22.77
C LEU A 531 -21.51 13.83 21.66
N ARG A 532 -22.49 12.92 21.72
CA ARG A 532 -22.51 11.65 20.93
C ARG A 532 -22.34 11.83 19.41
N HIS A 533 -22.63 13.03 18.87
CA HIS A 533 -22.73 13.32 17.44
C HIS A 533 -21.63 14.22 16.87
N ASP A 534 -20.54 14.45 17.61
CA ASP A 534 -19.57 15.44 17.19
C ASP A 534 -18.68 14.96 16.01
N LYS A 535 -18.43 15.82 15.02
CA LYS A 535 -17.54 15.53 13.86
C LYS A 535 -16.14 15.12 14.34
N LEU A 536 -15.72 15.70 15.47
CA LEU A 536 -14.47 15.37 16.15
C LEU A 536 -14.40 13.91 16.62
N ARG A 537 -15.51 13.34 17.08
CA ARG A 537 -15.55 11.93 17.51
C ARG A 537 -15.38 10.99 16.33
N HIS A 538 -16.00 11.30 15.18
CA HIS A 538 -15.79 10.53 13.96
C HIS A 538 -14.34 10.65 13.48
N LYS A 539 -13.80 11.87 13.45
CA LYS A 539 -12.39 12.11 13.08
C LYS A 539 -11.43 11.37 14.00
N LEU A 540 -11.65 11.41 15.31
CA LEU A 540 -10.83 10.70 16.29
C LEU A 540 -10.96 9.19 16.16
N ARG A 541 -12.18 8.67 15.95
CA ARG A 541 -12.40 7.24 15.65
C ARG A 541 -11.69 6.80 14.39
N TRP A 542 -11.66 7.65 13.36
CA TRP A 542 -10.97 7.37 12.11
C TRP A 542 -9.44 7.43 12.28
N LEU A 543 -8.90 8.42 12.99
CA LEU A 543 -7.47 8.54 13.32
C LEU A 543 -6.97 7.42 14.24
N ASN A 544 -7.87 6.85 15.03
CA ASN A 544 -7.60 5.72 15.93
C ASN A 544 -8.12 4.40 15.36
N ALA A 545 -8.64 4.38 14.13
CA ALA A 545 -9.02 3.14 13.49
C ALA A 545 -7.75 2.32 13.26
N PRO A 546 -7.78 1.00 13.52
CA PRO A 546 -6.62 0.15 13.33
C PRO A 546 -6.21 0.20 11.85
N VAL A 547 -4.92 0.36 11.63
CA VAL A 547 -4.30 0.14 10.33
C VAL A 547 -4.17 -1.37 10.16
N PHE A 548 -4.69 -1.87 9.05
CA PHE A 548 -4.56 -3.28 8.72
C PHE A 548 -3.13 -3.56 8.29
N ARG A 549 -2.49 -4.54 8.92
CA ARG A 549 -1.11 -4.95 8.62
C ARG A 549 -1.08 -6.46 8.45
N MET A 550 -0.16 -6.94 7.62
CA MET A 550 0.03 -8.37 7.39
C MET A 550 1.06 -8.98 8.34
N GLU A 551 1.91 -8.16 8.97
CA GLU A 551 2.91 -8.60 9.96
C GLU A 551 2.28 -9.44 11.07
N GLY A 552 2.66 -10.73 11.12
CA GLY A 552 2.24 -11.67 12.14
C GLY A 552 0.88 -12.35 11.88
N VAL A 553 0.27 -12.13 10.72
CA VAL A 553 -0.90 -12.91 10.27
C VAL A 553 -0.44 -14.33 9.96
N LYS A 554 -1.03 -15.32 10.64
CA LYS A 554 -0.70 -16.74 10.48
C LYS A 554 -1.88 -17.49 9.88
N VAL A 555 -1.65 -18.21 8.79
CA VAL A 555 -2.63 -19.12 8.18
C VAL A 555 -2.21 -20.56 8.44
N GLN A 556 -2.99 -21.24 9.28
CA GLN A 556 -2.80 -22.66 9.59
C GLN A 556 -3.62 -23.51 8.63
N TRP A 557 -2.98 -24.40 7.89
CA TRP A 557 -3.59 -25.24 6.85
C TRP A 557 -3.82 -26.67 7.31
N ALA A 558 -4.97 -27.26 6.98
CA ALA A 558 -5.17 -28.70 7.12
C ALA A 558 -4.33 -29.50 6.11
N ASN A 559 -4.17 -28.96 4.89
CA ASN A 559 -3.24 -29.42 3.87
C ASN A 559 -2.48 -28.22 3.33
N ILE A 560 -1.15 -28.20 3.48
CA ILE A 560 -0.33 -27.04 3.10
C ILE A 560 -0.33 -26.79 1.59
N LEU A 561 -0.52 -27.83 0.77
CA LEU A 561 -0.62 -27.71 -0.69
C LEU A 561 -1.85 -26.92 -1.14
N ASP A 562 -2.87 -26.80 -0.29
CA ASP A 562 -4.04 -25.99 -0.63
C ASP A 562 -3.67 -24.50 -0.72
N ALA A 563 -2.54 -24.05 -0.15
CA ALA A 563 -2.05 -22.68 -0.28
C ALA A 563 -1.71 -22.29 -1.74
N GLU A 564 -1.43 -23.28 -2.60
CA GLU A 564 -1.10 -23.07 -4.03
C GLU A 564 -2.31 -22.68 -4.88
N PHE A 565 -3.54 -22.81 -4.35
CA PHE A 565 -4.75 -22.34 -5.06
C PHE A 565 -4.82 -20.82 -5.17
N ALA A 566 -4.06 -20.09 -4.36
CA ALA A 566 -3.91 -18.65 -4.49
C ALA A 566 -2.74 -18.33 -5.43
N GLN A 567 -2.95 -17.35 -6.31
CA GLN A 567 -1.92 -16.90 -7.25
C GLN A 567 -0.74 -16.22 -6.54
N GLU A 568 -1.03 -15.43 -5.50
CA GLU A 568 -0.08 -14.63 -4.76
C GLU A 568 -0.55 -14.49 -3.31
N TRP A 569 0.40 -14.34 -2.38
CA TRP A 569 0.15 -14.06 -0.96
C TRP A 569 0.93 -12.81 -0.53
N PRO A 570 0.40 -12.00 0.39
CA PRO A 570 1.17 -10.90 1.00
C PRO A 570 2.44 -11.42 1.69
N GLU A 571 3.55 -10.68 1.56
CA GLU A 571 4.86 -11.08 2.11
C GLU A 571 4.83 -11.30 3.64
N GLY A 572 3.99 -10.54 4.36
CA GLY A 572 3.86 -10.64 5.81
C GLY A 572 3.09 -11.86 6.33
N VAL A 573 2.47 -12.66 5.45
CA VAL A 573 1.62 -13.79 5.85
C VAL A 573 2.46 -15.05 6.07
N GLU A 574 2.38 -15.60 7.27
CA GLU A 574 3.04 -16.85 7.63
C GLU A 574 2.11 -18.05 7.40
N HIS A 575 2.61 -19.08 6.71
CA HIS A 575 1.89 -20.33 6.51
C HIS A 575 2.39 -21.41 7.47
N GLU A 576 1.46 -22.04 8.19
CA GLU A 576 1.77 -23.09 9.16
C GLU A 576 0.92 -24.34 8.89
N TYR A 577 1.45 -25.52 9.26
CA TYR A 577 0.68 -26.75 9.22
C TYR A 577 -0.20 -26.87 10.49
N MET A 578 -1.51 -27.06 10.31
CA MET A 578 -2.47 -27.20 11.42
C MET A 578 -2.31 -28.53 12.16
N GLY A 579 -1.65 -29.53 11.57
CA GLY A 579 -1.56 -30.89 12.11
C GLY A 579 -2.79 -31.76 11.83
N LEU A 580 -2.78 -33.01 12.30
CA LEU A 580 -3.95 -33.88 12.23
C LEU A 580 -5.10 -33.30 13.06
N THR A 581 -6.09 -32.74 12.37
CA THR A 581 -7.34 -32.26 12.95
C THR A 581 -8.48 -33.18 12.57
N ARG A 582 -9.30 -33.54 13.57
CA ARG A 582 -10.54 -34.30 13.35
C ARG A 582 -11.65 -33.36 12.85
N HIS A 583 -12.59 -33.01 13.73
CA HIS A 583 -13.81 -32.24 13.38
C HIS A 583 -13.82 -30.82 13.97
N THR A 584 -12.81 -30.47 14.76
CA THR A 584 -12.72 -29.18 15.43
C THR A 584 -11.35 -28.60 15.13
N ALA A 585 -11.31 -27.35 14.67
CA ALA A 585 -10.05 -26.67 14.44
C ALA A 585 -9.22 -26.61 15.73
N LYS A 586 -7.89 -26.60 15.61
CA LYS A 586 -7.04 -26.40 16.80
C LYS A 586 -7.25 -25.00 17.36
N HIS A 587 -7.06 -24.87 18.67
CA HIS A 587 -7.11 -23.56 19.29
C HIS A 587 -5.73 -22.90 19.12
N PRO A 588 -5.65 -21.62 18.72
CA PRO A 588 -4.40 -20.94 18.31
C PRO A 588 -3.33 -20.93 19.40
N LYS A 589 -3.72 -20.92 20.68
CA LYS A 589 -2.77 -20.98 21.82
C LYS A 589 -1.97 -22.28 21.91
N TYR A 590 -2.45 -23.38 21.34
CA TYR A 590 -1.68 -24.62 21.34
C TYR A 590 -0.77 -24.59 20.12
N LYS A 591 0.49 -24.19 20.32
CA LYS A 591 1.55 -24.48 19.35
C LYS A 591 1.46 -25.95 19.00
N ALA A 592 1.55 -26.29 17.72
CA ALA A 592 1.61 -27.67 17.28
C ALA A 592 2.84 -28.32 17.92
N LYS A 593 2.64 -28.97 19.07
CA LYS A 593 3.63 -29.89 19.61
C LYS A 593 3.70 -31.03 18.58
N MET A 594 4.87 -31.21 17.97
CA MET A 594 5.23 -32.24 16.99
C MET A 594 4.66 -32.11 15.57
N THR A 595 5.58 -31.92 14.63
CA THR A 595 5.52 -32.52 13.29
C THR A 595 5.63 -34.04 13.43
N VAL A 596 4.76 -34.78 12.74
CA VAL A 596 4.75 -36.27 12.75
C VAL A 596 6.11 -36.86 12.31
N LEU A 597 6.93 -36.06 11.62
CA LEU A 597 8.29 -36.41 11.21
C LEU A 597 9.27 -36.55 12.38
N GLU A 598 9.09 -35.83 13.49
CA GLU A 598 9.94 -35.99 14.70
C GLU A 598 9.51 -37.17 15.58
N THR A 599 8.35 -37.78 15.32
CA THR A 599 7.86 -38.98 16.01
C THR A 599 8.14 -40.29 15.32
N LYS A 600 8.91 -40.32 14.23
CA LYS A 600 9.29 -41.61 13.65
C LYS A 600 10.20 -42.49 14.52
N PRO A 601 11.10 -41.97 15.39
CA PRO A 601 12.00 -42.84 16.14
C PRO A 601 11.27 -43.84 17.05
N TRP A 602 10.26 -43.38 17.80
CA TRP A 602 9.58 -44.26 18.77
C TRP A 602 8.62 -45.27 18.12
N LEU A 603 8.10 -44.98 16.91
CA LEU A 603 7.22 -45.90 16.17
C LEU A 603 8.04 -46.96 15.43
N GLU A 604 9.21 -46.57 14.91
CA GLU A 604 10.20 -47.49 14.36
C GLU A 604 10.79 -48.37 15.47
N GLU A 605 11.20 -47.83 16.62
CA GLU A 605 11.64 -48.62 17.80
C GLU A 605 10.57 -49.61 18.27
N ARG A 606 9.29 -49.22 18.25
CA ARG A 606 8.20 -50.09 18.70
C ARG A 606 7.75 -51.11 17.66
N ALA A 607 8.06 -50.88 16.37
CA ALA A 607 7.89 -51.88 15.31
C ALA A 607 9.05 -52.89 15.34
N ILE A 608 10.29 -52.42 15.58
CA ILE A 608 11.47 -53.26 15.81
C ILE A 608 11.27 -54.12 17.08
N ALA A 609 10.82 -53.53 18.19
CA ALA A 609 10.56 -54.26 19.44
C ALA A 609 9.40 -55.28 19.33
N ARG A 610 8.53 -55.16 18.32
CA ARG A 610 7.46 -56.12 18.03
C ARG A 610 7.83 -57.16 16.97
N GLY A 611 9.05 -57.08 16.42
CA GLY A 611 9.51 -57.97 15.35
C GLY A 611 8.72 -57.79 14.04
N GLU A 612 8.03 -56.67 13.85
CA GLU A 612 7.27 -56.38 12.61
C GLU A 612 8.18 -55.87 11.48
N ILE A 613 9.40 -55.46 11.83
CA ILE A 613 10.46 -55.06 10.91
C ILE A 613 11.66 -55.92 11.28
N GLU A 614 11.98 -56.91 10.45
CA GLU A 614 13.28 -57.57 10.49
C GLU A 614 14.32 -56.51 10.12
N VAL A 615 15.14 -56.14 11.11
CA VAL A 615 16.36 -55.38 10.84
C VAL A 615 17.29 -56.38 10.16
N GLU A 616 17.36 -56.31 8.83
CA GLU A 616 18.35 -57.03 8.05
C GLU A 616 19.71 -56.53 8.54
N GLU A 617 20.39 -57.33 9.37
CA GLU A 617 21.78 -57.13 9.72
C GLU A 617 22.57 -57.24 8.42
N VAL A 618 22.89 -56.08 7.83
CA VAL A 618 23.81 -56.01 6.72
C VAL A 618 25.19 -56.27 7.30
N ASP A 619 25.61 -57.53 7.24
CA ASP A 619 26.99 -57.93 7.49
C ASP A 619 27.90 -57.11 6.56
N GLU A 620 28.77 -56.31 7.16
CA GLU A 620 29.84 -55.57 6.50
C GLU A 620 30.91 -56.56 6.02
N ASP A 621 30.62 -57.31 4.95
CA ASP A 621 31.66 -57.94 4.15
C ASP A 621 32.10 -56.96 3.07
N GLU A 622 33.08 -56.13 3.45
CA GLU A 622 33.97 -55.40 2.54
C GLU A 622 34.82 -56.40 1.74
N ALA A 623 34.33 -56.84 0.58
CA ALA A 623 35.16 -57.14 -0.59
C ALA A 623 34.27 -57.33 -1.83
N ASP A 624 34.71 -56.75 -2.95
CA ASP A 624 34.28 -57.10 -4.32
C ASP A 624 32.94 -56.54 -4.84
N VAL A 625 32.74 -55.22 -4.81
CA VAL A 625 31.80 -54.54 -5.74
C VAL A 625 32.37 -53.22 -6.25
N GLU A 626 33.48 -53.28 -7.02
CA GLU A 626 34.07 -52.11 -7.68
C GLU A 626 33.77 -52.01 -9.19
N VAL A 627 33.06 -52.95 -9.80
CA VAL A 627 32.85 -52.95 -11.26
C VAL A 627 31.52 -52.31 -11.72
N GLY A 628 30.62 -51.93 -10.81
CA GLY A 628 29.29 -51.39 -11.17
C GLY A 628 29.04 -49.88 -10.94
N LYS A 629 29.96 -49.17 -10.26
CA LYS A 629 29.71 -47.77 -9.84
C LYS A 629 29.87 -46.73 -10.96
N ALA A 630 30.74 -46.99 -11.94
CA ALA A 630 30.98 -46.06 -13.05
C ALA A 630 29.77 -45.93 -13.99
N ASP A 631 29.07 -47.05 -14.27
CA ASP A 631 27.91 -47.05 -15.16
C ASP A 631 26.68 -46.40 -14.51
N ALA A 632 26.53 -46.55 -13.18
CA ALA A 632 25.45 -45.92 -12.43
C ALA A 632 25.59 -44.39 -12.39
N GLU A 633 26.83 -43.88 -12.25
CA GLU A 633 27.08 -42.44 -12.22
C GLU A 633 26.89 -41.79 -13.60
N ALA A 634 27.30 -42.46 -14.68
CA ALA A 634 27.04 -42.01 -16.05
C ALA A 634 25.53 -41.93 -16.37
N VAL A 635 24.74 -42.91 -15.94
CA VAL A 635 23.28 -42.92 -16.11
C VAL A 635 22.61 -41.83 -15.27
N ALA A 636 23.13 -41.53 -14.08
CA ALA A 636 22.62 -40.45 -13.24
C ALA A 636 22.90 -39.06 -13.86
N LEU A 637 24.07 -38.88 -14.47
CA LEU A 637 24.46 -37.64 -15.14
C LEU A 637 23.60 -37.38 -16.39
N ALA A 638 23.40 -38.41 -17.23
CA ALA A 638 22.53 -38.33 -18.40
C ALA A 638 21.07 -37.99 -18.03
N LYS A 639 20.54 -38.57 -16.94
CA LYS A 639 19.19 -38.22 -16.44
C LYS A 639 19.12 -36.78 -15.93
N ARG A 640 20.21 -36.25 -15.34
CA ARG A 640 20.26 -34.87 -14.85
C ARG A 640 20.31 -33.86 -15.99
N GLU A 641 21.04 -34.17 -17.05
CA GLU A 641 21.10 -33.35 -18.27
C GLU A 641 19.78 -33.38 -19.05
N GLY A 642 19.15 -34.54 -19.19
CA GLY A 642 17.82 -34.64 -19.80
C GLY A 642 16.75 -33.83 -19.07
N ARG A 643 16.80 -33.79 -17.72
CA ARG A 643 15.91 -32.94 -16.92
C ARG A 643 16.19 -31.45 -17.09
N LYS A 644 17.45 -31.05 -17.28
CA LYS A 644 17.83 -29.66 -17.56
C LYS A 644 17.35 -29.23 -18.95
N ALA A 645 17.55 -30.07 -19.97
CA ALA A 645 17.09 -29.80 -21.33
C ALA A 645 15.55 -29.69 -21.41
N LYS A 646 14.82 -30.59 -20.73
CA LYS A 646 13.36 -30.51 -20.66
C LYS A 646 12.86 -29.23 -19.98
N LYS A 647 13.50 -28.81 -18.88
CA LYS A 647 13.16 -27.54 -18.20
C LYS A 647 13.47 -26.31 -19.06
N ALA A 648 14.53 -26.34 -19.85
CA ALA A 648 14.87 -25.24 -20.77
C ALA A 648 13.82 -25.11 -21.88
N LEU A 649 13.35 -26.23 -22.44
CA LEU A 649 12.32 -26.26 -23.47
C LEU A 649 10.96 -25.79 -22.93
N GLU A 650 10.54 -26.25 -21.75
CA GLU A 650 9.33 -25.76 -21.07
C GLU A 650 9.41 -24.25 -20.75
N ALA A 651 10.59 -23.71 -20.44
CA ALA A 651 10.78 -22.29 -20.20
C ALA A 651 10.66 -21.45 -21.49
N GLU A 652 11.17 -21.97 -22.61
CA GLU A 652 11.04 -21.32 -23.93
C GLU A 652 9.59 -21.31 -24.41
N GLU A 653 8.84 -22.40 -24.21
CA GLU A 653 7.40 -22.46 -24.52
C GLU A 653 6.60 -21.46 -23.67
N ARG A 654 6.90 -21.34 -22.37
CA ARG A 654 6.28 -20.33 -21.50
C ARG A 654 6.56 -18.91 -21.97
N LYS A 655 7.79 -18.63 -22.43
CA LYS A 655 8.15 -17.33 -22.98
C LYS A 655 7.33 -16.99 -24.22
N LYS A 656 7.13 -17.95 -25.14
CA LYS A 656 6.29 -17.78 -26.34
C LYS A 656 4.82 -17.51 -25.99
N VAL A 657 4.29 -18.17 -24.96
CA VAL A 657 2.91 -17.94 -24.47
C VAL A 657 2.76 -16.54 -23.86
N VAL A 658 3.75 -16.09 -23.08
CA VAL A 658 3.75 -14.74 -22.49
C VAL A 658 3.86 -13.65 -23.56
N GLU A 659 4.72 -13.82 -24.56
CA GLU A 659 4.83 -12.90 -25.70
C GLU A 659 3.52 -12.85 -26.52
N GLY A 660 2.86 -13.99 -26.73
CA GLY A 660 1.55 -14.06 -27.38
C GLY A 660 0.45 -13.33 -26.59
N LEU A 661 0.41 -13.50 -25.27
CA LEU A 661 -0.52 -12.78 -24.39
C LEU A 661 -0.25 -11.27 -24.36
N ALA A 662 1.02 -10.86 -24.35
CA ALA A 662 1.40 -9.45 -24.38
C ALA A 662 0.92 -8.76 -25.67
N LEU A 663 1.09 -9.39 -26.83
CA LEU A 663 0.57 -8.89 -28.10
C LEU A 663 -0.97 -8.79 -28.11
N GLN A 664 -1.64 -9.75 -27.47
CA GLN A 664 -3.11 -9.75 -27.35
C GLN A 664 -3.62 -8.64 -26.41
N MET A 665 -2.83 -8.26 -25.40
CA MET A 665 -3.16 -7.15 -24.50
C MET A 665 -2.92 -5.78 -25.14
N VAL A 666 -1.85 -5.63 -25.93
CA VAL A 666 -1.57 -4.39 -26.67
C VAL A 666 -2.66 -4.12 -27.72
N GLY A 667 -3.19 -5.15 -28.37
CA GLY A 667 -4.32 -5.01 -29.30
C GLY A 667 -5.66 -4.61 -28.68
N LYS A 668 -5.85 -4.81 -27.36
CA LYS A 668 -7.09 -4.42 -26.64
C LYS A 668 -7.05 -3.02 -26.04
N LEU A 669 -5.89 -2.35 -26.07
CA LEU A 669 -5.74 -0.99 -25.52
C LEU A 669 -6.03 0.12 -26.55
N GLN A 670 -6.43 -0.22 -27.78
CA GLN A 670 -6.78 0.75 -28.83
C GLN A 670 -8.27 0.97 -29.05
N GLU A 671 -9.16 0.43 -28.21
CA GLU A 671 -10.58 0.83 -28.20
C GLU A 671 -10.84 1.82 -27.06
N PRO A 672 -11.18 3.11 -27.34
CA PRO A 672 -11.56 4.05 -26.30
C PRO A 672 -12.96 3.70 -25.78
N GLU A 673 -13.04 2.90 -24.72
CA GLU A 673 -14.25 2.81 -23.90
C GLU A 673 -14.50 4.15 -23.20
N MET A 674 -15.22 5.04 -23.87
CA MET A 674 -15.85 6.22 -23.26
C MET A 674 -17.00 5.76 -22.34
N ARG A 675 -16.68 5.21 -21.16
CA ARG A 675 -17.61 5.11 -20.04
C ARG A 675 -17.39 6.27 -19.09
N VAL A 676 -18.19 7.30 -19.31
CA VAL A 676 -18.33 8.50 -18.46
C VAL A 676 -18.62 8.07 -17.01
N PHE A 677 -17.60 8.05 -16.16
CA PHE A 677 -17.77 8.06 -14.71
C PHE A 677 -18.33 9.43 -14.32
N LYS A 678 -19.67 9.54 -14.28
CA LYS A 678 -20.33 10.72 -13.75
C LYS A 678 -19.91 10.90 -12.30
N THR A 679 -19.33 12.05 -12.00
CA THR A 679 -18.85 12.37 -10.67
C THR A 679 -20.00 12.35 -9.68
N ARG A 680 -19.69 12.05 -8.42
CA ARG A 680 -20.67 11.95 -7.33
C ARG A 680 -21.51 13.22 -7.15
N ASP A 681 -20.99 14.36 -7.59
CA ASP A 681 -21.67 15.64 -7.57
C ASP A 681 -22.71 15.80 -8.70
N GLU A 682 -22.50 15.15 -9.84
CA GLU A 682 -23.47 15.14 -10.95
C GLU A 682 -24.72 14.29 -10.58
N VAL A 683 -24.50 13.18 -9.86
CA VAL A 683 -25.60 12.37 -9.30
C VAL A 683 -26.37 13.16 -8.23
N ARG A 684 -25.69 13.99 -7.43
CA ARG A 684 -26.35 14.88 -6.45
C ARG A 684 -27.15 15.98 -7.13
N ARG A 685 -26.62 16.60 -8.20
CA ARG A 685 -27.33 17.62 -8.99
C ARG A 685 -28.60 17.05 -9.63
N ARG A 686 -28.54 15.85 -10.21
CA ARG A 686 -29.74 15.17 -10.75
C ARG A 686 -30.79 14.87 -9.68
N ARG A 687 -30.38 14.35 -8.51
CA ARG A 687 -31.32 14.09 -7.41
C ARG A 687 -31.98 15.37 -6.88
N LYS A 688 -31.26 16.50 -6.90
CA LYS A 688 -31.84 17.80 -6.54
C LYS A 688 -32.86 18.25 -7.60
N GLN A 689 -32.50 18.20 -8.88
CA GLN A 689 -33.43 18.53 -9.98
C GLN A 689 -34.70 17.67 -9.99
N ASP A 690 -34.59 16.36 -9.72
CA ASP A 690 -35.76 15.47 -9.65
C ASP A 690 -36.67 15.80 -8.46
N ARG A 691 -36.08 16.22 -7.33
CA ARG A 691 -36.84 16.65 -6.15
C ARG A 691 -37.56 17.96 -6.41
N ASP A 692 -36.90 18.92 -7.08
CA ASP A 692 -37.49 20.20 -7.43
C ASP A 692 -38.61 20.03 -8.48
N ARG A 693 -38.43 19.13 -9.47
CA ARG A 693 -39.48 18.76 -10.43
C ARG A 693 -40.70 18.09 -9.78
N ARG A 694 -40.50 17.26 -8.76
CA ARG A 694 -41.62 16.67 -8.01
C ARG A 694 -42.37 17.72 -7.20
N ALA A 695 -41.65 18.68 -6.61
CA ALA A 695 -42.26 19.77 -5.86
C ALA A 695 -43.09 20.68 -6.78
N THR A 696 -42.61 21.00 -7.99
CA THR A 696 -43.37 21.79 -8.95
C THR A 696 -44.59 21.05 -9.50
N MET A 697 -44.49 19.74 -9.74
CA MET A 697 -45.63 18.90 -10.13
C MET A 697 -46.71 18.84 -9.04
N GLN A 698 -46.31 18.72 -7.77
CA GLN A 698 -47.25 18.75 -6.65
C GLN A 698 -47.92 20.12 -6.48
N ALA A 699 -47.16 21.21 -6.58
CA ALA A 699 -47.72 22.56 -6.50
C ALA A 699 -48.73 22.83 -7.63
N ARG A 700 -48.46 22.35 -8.84
CA ARG A 700 -49.38 22.46 -9.98
C ARG A 700 -50.65 21.62 -9.77
N ALA A 701 -50.53 20.41 -9.24
CA ALA A 701 -51.69 19.57 -8.93
C ALA A 701 -52.60 20.21 -7.88
N VAL A 702 -52.04 20.84 -6.84
CA VAL A 702 -52.82 21.58 -5.84
C VAL A 702 -53.52 22.79 -6.45
N ALA A 703 -52.83 23.55 -7.32
CA ALA A 703 -53.44 24.70 -8.00
C ALA A 703 -54.56 24.29 -8.98
N GLU A 704 -54.44 23.12 -9.65
CA GLU A 704 -55.49 22.58 -10.51
C GLU A 704 -56.71 22.06 -9.72
N GLU A 705 -56.52 21.58 -8.48
CA GLU A 705 -57.63 21.24 -7.57
C GLU A 705 -58.34 22.48 -7.03
N GLU A 706 -57.60 23.54 -6.67
CA GLU A 706 -58.19 24.80 -6.19
C GLU A 706 -58.97 25.53 -7.30
N GLY A 707 -58.52 25.45 -8.56
CA GLY A 707 -59.19 26.08 -9.71
C GLY A 707 -60.49 25.39 -10.17
N ARG A 708 -60.83 24.21 -9.66
CA ARG A 708 -62.09 23.49 -10.01
C ARG A 708 -63.24 23.73 -9.04
N GLY A 709 -63.02 24.49 -7.97
CA GLY A 709 -64.00 24.71 -6.90
C GLY A 709 -65.08 25.76 -7.19
N ASP A 710 -64.86 26.68 -8.13
CA ASP A 710 -65.67 27.91 -8.23
C ASP A 710 -66.71 27.92 -9.37
N ASP A 711 -66.81 26.86 -10.19
CA ASP A 711 -67.67 26.87 -11.40
C ASP A 711 -68.95 26.02 -11.27
N ALA A 712 -69.34 25.62 -10.05
CA ALA A 712 -70.51 24.77 -9.80
C ALA A 712 -71.68 25.50 -9.10
N GLY A 713 -71.82 26.82 -9.33
CA GLY A 713 -72.74 27.68 -8.59
C GLY A 713 -73.53 28.70 -9.41
N MET A 714 -74.00 28.36 -10.61
CA MET A 714 -75.05 29.12 -11.30
C MET A 714 -75.88 28.19 -12.19
N ASP A 715 -76.93 27.61 -11.62
CA ASP A 715 -78.19 27.29 -12.31
C ASP A 715 -79.22 26.86 -11.25
N LEU A 716 -79.88 27.85 -10.63
CA LEU A 716 -81.21 27.78 -10.01
C LEU A 716 -81.86 29.16 -10.06
#